data_AF-A0A8H5FRV1-F1
#
_entry.id   AF-A0A8H5FRV1-F1
#
_cell.length_a   1.000
_cell.length_b   1.000
_cell.length_c   1.000
_cell.angle_alpha   90.00
_cell.angle_beta   90.00
_cell.angle_gamma   90.00
#
_symmetry.space_group_name_H-M   'P 1'
#
loop_
_entity.id
_entity.type
_entity.pdbx_description
1 polymer ?
#
loop_
_entity_poly.entity_id
_entity_poly.type
_entity_poly.pdbx_seq_one_letter_code
_entity_poly.pdbx_strand_id
1 'polypeptide(L)'
;MRYLTAWNLGLSLVLWAFQASAEVTIYGQIPLAQTLSAAASTQTALAAYDDTVLTPPPVPSGLNQFPRVELQSQANAVQGLSIPHTTGSFFGFSIEMSVINQLLGKNSTFIQVPFLNLVANIQDRAGYLFVRLGGNTQEDAAMVFEPLDNYRNMEKENKFNQQATTLTPAILYTIDMFYAAANISQFVNVNWFLGIPFNTTDWRLDIAIHGQAILGDKLAGLQAGNEPDFYSENGRRTPPYQPQDYNNDLSNLIQTIEANPQIPVKNKLIGPSVASITWGPDDVWNTGFIDTFKDHLFALSAEHYPDNNCAAQFGGGTVRNPQDVFPNYLTHKSGQNLCNPYLHSTQLAQQASKPFIMFETNSASCGGFAGVSDSYGAALWAMDYGFQMAYSNFSNALLHFGGQNVFYNAFTPPPTNQSTFHQWTAGAIYYSILVLAEAFGQSNTSQIMDMTGIAQLSEFTPAYAIYENGQLSKAALFNYVDDVGGTTGKADLNVTIALPNGGTPQSVKVKYLEAQSVSSKFNITWAGQTLGNRFEVDGRLKGDLKVIDVPCDPANNACTIPVPSPGFALVFFDSNNQFLSLGQATESFSTSAYTKTQNTARIDPTDLAKSNGSTGKDRAKMGSTSKGSVSGTGRVRGEVLGAVVFGAIFAGILMVAGSR
;
A
#
# COMPACT_ATOMS: atom_id res chain seq x y z
N MET A 1 -80.60 -9.43 26.20
CA MET A 1 -81.19 -8.39 27.06
C MET A 1 -80.10 -7.37 27.40
N ARG A 2 -80.34 -6.11 27.02
CA ARG A 2 -79.92 -4.84 27.66
C ARG A 2 -78.42 -4.52 27.83
N TYR A 3 -77.92 -3.76 26.85
CA TYR A 3 -77.33 -2.40 26.93
C TYR A 3 -76.21 -2.02 27.93
N LEU A 4 -75.14 -1.44 27.33
CA LEU A 4 -74.33 -0.24 27.74
C LEU A 4 -73.38 -0.44 28.95
N THR A 5 -72.12 0.06 29.00
CA THR A 5 -71.52 1.28 28.44
C THR A 5 -69.99 1.30 28.59
N ALA A 6 -69.34 2.06 27.70
CA ALA A 6 -68.08 2.81 27.84
C ALA A 6 -66.73 2.05 27.78
N TRP A 7 -65.72 2.77 27.27
CA TRP A 7 -64.33 2.36 26.95
C TRP A 7 -64.09 1.84 25.53
N ASN A 8 -64.43 2.66 24.54
CA ASN A 8 -63.78 2.64 23.22
C ASN A 8 -63.78 4.07 22.64
N LEU A 9 -62.79 4.86 23.05
CA LEU A 9 -62.39 6.13 22.42
C LEU A 9 -61.02 6.52 22.98
N GLY A 10 -60.00 5.74 22.62
CA GLY A 10 -58.66 5.93 23.16
C GLY A 10 -57.60 5.03 22.55
N LEU A 11 -57.70 4.71 21.25
CA LEU A 11 -56.64 3.96 20.55
C LEU A 11 -56.66 4.12 19.03
N SER A 12 -57.11 5.28 18.53
CA SER A 12 -57.10 5.60 17.09
C SER A 12 -56.43 6.94 16.76
N LEU A 13 -55.71 7.56 17.71
CA LEU A 13 -55.00 8.83 17.51
C LEU A 13 -53.48 8.77 17.81
N VAL A 14 -52.91 7.57 17.97
CA VAL A 14 -51.45 7.37 18.14
C VAL A 14 -50.88 6.54 16.98
N LEU A 15 -51.21 6.92 15.74
CA LEU A 15 -50.55 6.41 14.53
C LEU A 15 -50.17 7.53 13.53
N TRP A 16 -50.09 8.78 13.99
CA TRP A 16 -49.69 9.93 13.15
C TRP A 16 -48.56 10.77 13.78
N ALA A 17 -47.55 10.13 14.38
CA ALA A 17 -46.39 10.83 14.94
C ALA A 17 -45.04 10.13 14.74
N PHE A 18 -44.87 9.38 13.64
CA PHE A 18 -43.53 9.05 13.13
C PHE A 18 -43.38 9.68 11.75
N GLN A 19 -42.98 10.96 11.71
CA GLN A 19 -42.39 11.51 10.50
C GLN A 19 -40.96 10.98 10.40
N ALA A 20 -40.73 10.08 9.46
CA ALA A 20 -39.37 9.77 9.00
C ALA A 20 -38.79 11.02 8.34
N SER A 21 -37.71 11.57 8.91
CA SER A 21 -36.94 12.63 8.25
C SER A 21 -36.05 12.01 7.19
N ALA A 22 -36.46 12.08 5.93
CA ALA A 22 -35.61 11.77 4.79
C ALA A 22 -34.95 13.05 4.28
N GLU A 23 -33.63 13.02 4.08
CA GLU A 23 -32.86 14.08 3.45
C GLU A 23 -32.34 13.55 2.10
N VAL A 24 -32.58 14.30 1.02
CA VAL A 24 -32.10 13.98 -0.32
C VAL A 24 -31.27 15.16 -0.80
N THR A 25 -29.97 14.95 -0.92
CA THR A 25 -29.07 15.88 -1.61
C THR A 25 -28.77 15.31 -2.99
N ILE A 26 -29.22 16.02 -4.02
CA ILE A 26 -28.97 15.68 -5.43
C ILE A 26 -27.69 16.42 -5.85
N TYR A 27 -26.63 15.69 -6.19
CA TYR A 27 -25.50 16.24 -6.91
C TYR A 27 -25.81 16.21 -8.42
N GLY A 28 -25.68 17.35 -9.11
CA GLY A 28 -25.75 17.41 -10.57
C GLY A 28 -26.76 18.36 -11.22
N GLN A 29 -27.47 19.23 -10.49
CA GLN A 29 -28.24 20.33 -11.10
C GLN A 29 -27.71 21.69 -10.65
N ILE A 30 -27.34 22.53 -11.62
CA ILE A 30 -27.04 23.95 -11.41
C ILE A 30 -28.38 24.70 -11.28
N PRO A 31 -28.73 25.26 -10.11
CA PRO A 31 -29.91 26.12 -10.01
C PRO A 31 -29.66 27.45 -10.72
N LEU A 32 -30.62 27.91 -11.53
CA LEU A 32 -30.65 29.27 -12.10
C LEU A 32 -30.80 30.32 -10.99
N ALA A 33 -29.70 30.65 -10.31
CA ALA A 33 -29.39 31.90 -9.60
C ALA A 33 -28.22 31.64 -8.64
N GLN A 34 -27.01 31.51 -9.16
CA GLN A 34 -25.81 31.70 -8.35
C GLN A 34 -25.40 33.17 -8.41
N THR A 35 -25.62 33.89 -7.32
CA THR A 35 -24.65 34.90 -6.92
C THR A 35 -23.33 34.17 -6.73
N LEU A 36 -22.29 34.67 -7.40
CA LEU A 36 -20.92 34.18 -7.40
C LEU A 36 -20.48 33.91 -5.95
N SER A 37 -20.51 32.64 -5.56
CA SER A 37 -19.71 32.18 -4.43
C SER A 37 -18.26 32.27 -4.91
N ALA A 38 -17.43 32.90 -4.09
CA ALA A 38 -16.00 33.07 -4.35
C ALA A 38 -15.41 31.75 -4.86
N ALA A 39 -14.51 31.86 -5.85
CA ALA A 39 -13.77 30.73 -6.38
C ALA A 39 -13.31 29.85 -5.22
N ALA A 40 -13.66 28.57 -5.27
CA ALA A 40 -13.12 27.59 -4.35
C ALA A 40 -11.61 27.80 -4.36
N SER A 41 -11.02 28.09 -3.20
CA SER A 41 -9.58 28.03 -3.04
C SER A 41 -9.12 26.72 -3.65
N THR A 42 -8.19 26.76 -4.59
CA THR A 42 -7.54 25.58 -5.19
C THR A 42 -6.96 24.73 -4.08
N GLN A 43 -7.75 23.82 -3.54
CA GLN A 43 -7.32 22.79 -2.61
C GLN A 43 -6.54 21.82 -3.50
N THR A 44 -5.22 21.93 -3.51
CA THR A 44 -4.37 20.91 -4.13
C THR A 44 -4.80 19.57 -3.57
N ALA A 45 -5.29 18.67 -4.43
CA ALA A 45 -5.55 17.30 -4.03
C ALA A 45 -4.23 16.75 -3.46
N LEU A 46 -4.28 16.10 -2.29
CA LEU A 46 -3.09 15.41 -1.76
C LEU A 46 -2.61 14.41 -2.81
N ALA A 47 -1.30 14.25 -2.95
CA ALA A 47 -0.69 13.46 -4.03
C ALA A 47 -1.28 12.04 -4.15
N ALA A 48 -1.58 11.38 -3.03
CA ALA A 48 -2.19 10.05 -3.01
C ALA A 48 -3.60 9.96 -3.62
N TYR A 49 -4.25 11.11 -3.90
CA TYR A 49 -5.58 11.21 -4.50
C TYR A 49 -5.60 12.01 -5.80
N ASP A 50 -4.42 12.30 -6.35
CA ASP A 50 -4.29 12.94 -7.65
C ASP A 50 -4.98 12.10 -8.74
N ASP A 51 -5.57 12.74 -9.75
CA ASP A 51 -6.32 12.08 -10.83
C ASP A 51 -5.58 12.15 -12.18
N THR A 52 -4.30 12.55 -12.19
CA THR A 52 -3.48 12.60 -13.41
C THR A 52 -3.38 11.21 -14.02
N VAL A 53 -3.73 11.10 -15.30
CA VAL A 53 -3.61 9.91 -16.15
C VAL A 53 -2.74 10.30 -17.35
N LEU A 54 -1.66 9.55 -17.57
CA LEU A 54 -0.72 9.82 -18.65
C LEU A 54 -1.14 9.13 -19.94
N THR A 55 -0.61 9.60 -21.08
CA THR A 55 -0.78 8.92 -22.36
C THR A 55 0.26 7.79 -22.46
N PRO A 56 -0.14 6.54 -22.70
CA PRO A 56 0.81 5.45 -22.94
C PRO A 56 1.70 5.73 -24.17
N PRO A 57 2.94 5.19 -24.21
CA PRO A 57 3.75 5.20 -25.42
C PRO A 57 3.06 4.47 -26.59
N PRO A 58 3.40 4.78 -27.85
CA PRO A 58 2.89 4.03 -28.99
C PRO A 58 3.36 2.57 -28.97
N VAL A 59 2.56 1.68 -29.58
CA VAL A 59 2.91 0.27 -29.77
C VAL A 59 4.29 0.16 -30.47
N PRO A 60 5.26 -0.58 -29.90
CA PRO A 60 6.58 -0.76 -30.49
C PRO A 60 6.51 -1.40 -31.89
N SER A 61 7.38 -0.95 -32.80
CA SER A 61 7.50 -1.57 -34.12
C SER A 61 8.14 -2.95 -34.01
N GLY A 62 7.65 -3.91 -34.81
CA GLY A 62 8.24 -5.25 -34.87
C GLY A 62 7.99 -6.13 -33.63
N LEU A 63 7.01 -5.80 -32.79
CA LEU A 63 6.61 -6.64 -31.65
C LEU A 63 6.25 -8.06 -32.13
N ASN A 64 6.97 -9.06 -31.64
CA ASN A 64 6.64 -10.45 -31.87
C ASN A 64 5.47 -10.87 -30.95
N GLN A 65 4.30 -11.10 -31.53
CA GLN A 65 3.11 -11.55 -30.80
C GLN A 65 3.10 -13.05 -30.47
N PHE A 66 3.99 -13.83 -31.09
CA PHE A 66 4.08 -15.28 -30.91
C PHE A 66 5.47 -15.67 -30.39
N PRO A 67 5.92 -15.11 -29.25
CA PRO A 67 7.21 -15.47 -28.70
C PRO A 67 7.20 -16.92 -28.23
N ARG A 68 8.39 -17.54 -28.24
CA ARG A 68 8.60 -18.91 -27.74
C ARG A 68 9.63 -18.87 -26.62
N VAL A 69 9.33 -19.54 -25.51
CA VAL A 69 10.22 -19.69 -24.36
C VAL A 69 10.42 -21.17 -24.09
N GLU A 70 11.67 -21.62 -24.01
CA GLU A 70 12.00 -23.01 -23.68
C GLU A 70 12.41 -23.12 -22.21
N LEU A 71 11.69 -23.94 -21.44
CA LEU A 71 11.90 -24.12 -20.02
C LEU A 71 12.35 -25.55 -19.71
N GLN A 72 13.29 -25.69 -18.79
CA GLN A 72 13.66 -26.99 -18.27
C GLN A 72 12.68 -27.40 -17.17
N SER A 73 12.32 -28.67 -17.08
CA SER A 73 11.44 -29.14 -16.01
C SER A 73 12.17 -29.26 -14.66
N GLN A 74 13.49 -29.46 -14.70
CA GLN A 74 14.34 -29.64 -13.52
C GLN A 74 15.26 -28.44 -13.33
N ALA A 75 15.35 -27.93 -12.10
CA ALA A 75 16.22 -26.81 -11.76
C ALA A 75 17.71 -27.13 -11.97
N ASN A 76 18.13 -28.39 -11.77
CA ASN A 76 19.52 -28.81 -11.96
C ASN A 76 20.01 -28.74 -13.43
N ALA A 77 19.09 -28.64 -14.39
CA ALA A 77 19.38 -28.45 -15.80
C ALA A 77 19.45 -26.97 -16.21
N VAL A 78 19.22 -26.05 -15.28
CA VAL A 78 19.22 -24.61 -15.51
C VAL A 78 20.49 -24.00 -14.93
N GLN A 79 21.25 -23.30 -15.77
CA GLN A 79 22.41 -22.53 -15.34
C GLN A 79 21.97 -21.10 -15.01
N GLY A 80 22.55 -20.53 -13.94
CA GLY A 80 22.29 -19.15 -13.56
C GLY A 80 21.03 -18.91 -12.73
N LEU A 81 20.42 -19.97 -12.17
CA LEU A 81 19.33 -19.80 -11.19
C LEU A 81 19.76 -18.90 -10.04
N SER A 82 18.82 -18.09 -9.54
CA SER A 82 19.03 -17.33 -8.31
C SER A 82 19.33 -18.22 -7.11
N ILE A 83 19.74 -17.59 -6.01
CA ILE A 83 19.68 -18.20 -4.67
C ILE A 83 18.29 -18.79 -4.40
N PRO A 84 18.19 -19.85 -3.59
CA PRO A 84 16.90 -20.30 -3.07
C PRO A 84 16.34 -19.23 -2.13
N HIS A 85 15.17 -18.71 -2.48
CA HIS A 85 14.45 -17.73 -1.69
C HIS A 85 13.75 -18.44 -0.54
N THR A 86 14.18 -18.15 0.69
CA THR A 86 13.66 -18.78 1.91
C THR A 86 12.37 -18.16 2.42
N THR A 87 11.72 -17.31 1.62
CA THR A 87 10.45 -16.67 1.94
C THR A 87 9.70 -16.28 0.67
N GLY A 88 8.36 -16.35 0.73
CA GLY A 88 7.50 -15.73 -0.28
C GLY A 88 7.29 -14.23 -0.09
N SER A 89 7.73 -13.66 1.05
CA SER A 89 7.63 -12.25 1.37
C SER A 89 8.71 -11.43 0.66
N PHE A 90 8.81 -11.57 -0.67
CA PHE A 90 9.87 -10.89 -1.42
C PHE A 90 9.72 -9.37 -1.35
N PHE A 91 8.49 -8.85 -1.54
CA PHE A 91 8.20 -7.46 -1.19
C PHE A 91 7.59 -7.35 0.19
N GLY A 92 8.16 -6.45 0.99
CA GLY A 92 7.60 -5.95 2.24
C GLY A 92 7.29 -4.46 2.18
N PHE A 93 7.00 -3.86 3.33
CA PHE A 93 6.70 -2.43 3.45
C PHE A 93 7.84 -1.71 4.17
N SER A 94 8.28 -0.56 3.64
CA SER A 94 9.12 0.40 4.37
C SER A 94 8.25 1.59 4.75
N ILE A 95 7.96 1.78 6.04
CA ILE A 95 7.06 2.83 6.51
C ILE A 95 7.89 3.93 7.17
N GLU A 96 7.78 5.14 6.63
CA GLU A 96 8.33 6.34 7.24
C GLU A 96 7.77 6.48 8.66
N MET A 97 8.63 6.62 9.67
CA MET A 97 8.21 6.65 11.07
C MET A 97 7.08 7.69 11.25
N SER A 98 7.21 8.85 10.63
CA SER A 98 6.22 9.92 10.75
C SER A 98 4.77 9.62 10.33
N VAL A 99 4.49 8.47 9.68
CA VAL A 99 3.15 8.06 9.24
C VAL A 99 2.64 6.77 9.87
N ILE A 100 3.38 6.18 10.83
CA ILE A 100 3.00 4.95 11.54
C ILE A 100 1.59 5.03 12.12
N ASN A 101 1.25 6.14 12.78
CA ASN A 101 -0.05 6.31 13.41
C ASN A 101 -1.23 6.38 12.42
N GLN A 102 -0.95 6.69 11.15
CA GLN A 102 -1.93 6.73 10.07
C GLN A 102 -2.18 5.33 9.52
N LEU A 103 -1.10 4.57 9.26
CA LEU A 103 -1.15 3.26 8.60
C LEU A 103 -1.41 2.10 9.56
N LEU A 104 -0.75 2.07 10.71
CA LEU A 104 -0.82 0.91 11.61
C LEU A 104 -1.92 1.07 12.65
N GLY A 105 -2.15 2.30 13.09
CA GLY A 105 -3.08 2.57 14.17
C GLY A 105 -2.62 3.72 15.03
N LYS A 106 -3.59 4.45 15.58
CA LYS A 106 -3.32 5.59 16.46
C LYS A 106 -2.49 5.17 17.68
N ASN A 107 -2.77 3.98 18.21
CA ASN A 107 -2.12 3.36 19.36
C ASN A 107 -2.41 1.84 19.35
N SER A 108 -1.87 1.09 20.31
CA SER A 108 -1.99 -0.37 20.42
C SER A 108 -3.42 -0.88 20.66
N THR A 109 -4.35 0.00 21.09
CA THR A 109 -5.77 -0.32 21.27
C THR A 109 -6.63 0.04 20.05
N PHE A 110 -6.09 0.81 19.10
CA PHE A 110 -6.76 1.26 17.89
C PHE A 110 -5.88 0.99 16.67
N ILE A 111 -5.87 -0.28 16.24
CA ILE A 111 -5.16 -0.76 15.05
C ILE A 111 -6.06 -0.61 13.81
N GLN A 112 -5.46 -0.28 12.67
CA GLN A 112 -6.17 -0.13 11.41
C GLN A 112 -6.56 -1.49 10.82
N VAL A 113 -7.85 -1.82 10.89
CA VAL A 113 -8.40 -3.06 10.30
C VAL A 113 -8.12 -3.21 8.80
N PRO A 114 -8.20 -2.16 7.96
CA PRO A 114 -7.81 -2.28 6.55
C PRO A 114 -6.37 -2.75 6.36
N PHE A 115 -5.43 -2.29 7.20
CA PHE A 115 -4.05 -2.77 7.18
C PHE A 115 -3.99 -4.27 7.48
N LEU A 116 -4.69 -4.75 8.52
CA LEU A 116 -4.74 -6.18 8.85
C LEU A 116 -5.28 -7.02 7.69
N ASN A 117 -6.38 -6.59 7.06
CA ASN A 117 -6.97 -7.31 5.92
C ASN A 117 -6.04 -7.32 4.69
N LEU A 118 -5.35 -6.22 4.41
CA LEU A 118 -4.35 -6.16 3.34
C LEU A 118 -3.21 -7.15 3.61
N VAL A 119 -2.64 -7.13 4.83
CA VAL A 119 -1.58 -8.06 5.21
C VAL A 119 -2.06 -9.52 5.20
N ALA A 120 -3.30 -9.81 5.60
CA ALA A 120 -3.86 -11.16 5.57
C ALA A 120 -3.87 -11.76 4.14
N ASN A 121 -4.11 -10.95 3.10
CA ASN A 121 -4.01 -11.43 1.72
C ASN A 121 -2.58 -11.85 1.35
N ILE A 122 -1.57 -11.18 1.91
CA ILE A 122 -0.16 -11.45 1.64
C ILE A 122 0.32 -12.64 2.46
N GLN A 123 -0.02 -12.73 3.75
CA GLN A 123 0.43 -13.83 4.62
C GLN A 123 -0.04 -15.20 4.10
N ASP A 124 -1.25 -15.29 3.55
CA ASP A 124 -1.77 -16.55 3.01
C ASP A 124 -1.04 -16.99 1.73
N ARG A 125 -0.26 -16.10 1.12
CA ARG A 125 0.54 -16.37 -0.07
C ARG A 125 2.02 -16.56 0.27
N ALA A 126 2.56 -15.74 1.16
CA ALA A 126 3.98 -15.66 1.50
C ALA A 126 4.36 -16.32 2.85
N GLY A 127 3.37 -16.68 3.67
CA GLY A 127 3.53 -17.18 5.05
C GLY A 127 3.69 -16.08 6.10
N TYR A 128 4.30 -14.95 5.75
CA TYR A 128 4.44 -13.75 6.59
C TYR A 128 4.73 -12.51 5.74
N LEU A 129 4.83 -11.34 6.37
CA LEU A 129 5.23 -10.08 5.75
C LEU A 129 6.36 -9.41 6.54
N PHE A 130 7.35 -8.84 5.86
CA PHE A 130 8.31 -7.92 6.47
C PHE A 130 7.81 -6.46 6.44
N VAL A 131 7.91 -5.76 7.57
CA VAL A 131 7.61 -4.33 7.67
C VAL A 131 8.74 -3.60 8.41
N ARG A 132 9.34 -2.61 7.75
CA ARG A 132 10.31 -1.69 8.36
C ARG A 132 9.62 -0.42 8.86
N LEU A 133 10.00 0.03 10.05
CA LEU A 133 9.65 1.33 10.62
C LEU A 133 10.93 2.17 10.70
N GLY A 134 11.08 3.13 9.79
CA GLY A 134 12.34 3.86 9.61
C GLY A 134 12.18 5.07 8.71
N GLY A 135 13.05 5.20 7.71
CA GLY A 135 13.08 6.33 6.78
C GLY A 135 13.87 7.51 7.35
N ASN A 136 13.79 8.64 6.66
CA ASN A 136 14.54 9.84 7.03
C ASN A 136 14.17 10.39 8.42
N THR A 137 12.94 10.13 8.87
CA THR A 137 12.42 10.59 10.17
C THR A 137 12.89 9.72 11.34
N GLN A 138 13.55 8.58 11.08
CA GLN A 138 14.16 7.76 12.14
C GLN A 138 15.34 8.47 12.82
N GLU A 139 16.08 9.28 12.06
CA GLU A 139 17.38 9.79 12.47
C GLU A 139 17.27 10.69 13.71
N ASP A 140 16.22 11.50 13.74
CA ASP A 140 15.90 12.42 14.83
C ASP A 140 14.82 11.88 15.77
N ALA A 141 14.48 10.58 15.67
CA ALA A 141 13.44 9.99 16.50
C ALA A 141 13.92 9.86 17.96
N ALA A 142 13.06 10.23 18.90
CA ALA A 142 13.30 10.16 20.34
C ALA A 142 12.10 9.55 21.07
N MET A 143 12.38 8.63 21.99
CA MET A 143 11.33 8.05 22.82
C MET A 143 10.89 9.05 23.90
N VAL A 144 9.60 9.11 24.16
CA VAL A 144 9.03 9.77 25.34
C VAL A 144 8.20 8.76 26.15
N PHE A 145 8.35 8.83 27.47
CA PHE A 145 7.65 7.92 28.39
C PHE A 145 6.28 8.45 28.80
N GLU A 146 6.07 9.76 28.69
CA GLU A 146 4.77 10.38 28.94
C GLU A 146 3.82 10.18 27.75
N PRO A 147 2.50 10.02 27.99
CA PRO A 147 1.52 9.95 26.91
C PRO A 147 1.54 11.21 26.05
N LEU A 148 1.55 11.04 24.73
CA LEU A 148 1.34 12.13 23.79
C LEU A 148 -0.15 12.52 23.74
N ASP A 149 -0.41 13.73 23.24
CA ASP A 149 -1.77 14.25 23.07
C ASP A 149 -2.68 13.28 22.32
N ASN A 150 -3.92 13.18 22.80
CA ASN A 150 -4.93 12.24 22.32
C ASN A 150 -4.49 10.76 22.40
N TYR A 151 -3.46 10.39 23.15
CA TYR A 151 -2.95 9.01 23.26
C TYR A 151 -2.47 8.44 21.91
N ARG A 152 -1.80 9.26 21.09
CA ARG A 152 -1.11 8.77 19.90
C ARG A 152 0.22 8.12 20.30
N ASN A 153 0.65 7.13 19.54
CA ASN A 153 1.96 6.50 19.72
C ASN A 153 3.12 7.32 19.13
N MET A 154 2.81 8.32 18.28
CA MET A 154 3.78 9.04 17.45
C MET A 154 3.33 10.49 17.19
N GLU A 155 4.27 11.44 17.22
CA GLU A 155 4.07 12.85 16.90
C GLU A 155 5.27 13.47 16.16
N LYS A 156 4.98 14.40 15.25
CA LYS A 156 5.97 15.33 14.68
C LYS A 156 6.16 16.51 15.63
N GLU A 157 7.37 16.71 16.14
CA GLU A 157 7.72 17.85 17.00
C GLU A 157 8.27 19.02 16.17
N ASN A 158 7.58 20.17 16.20
CA ASN A 158 7.94 21.35 15.40
C ASN A 158 9.21 22.10 15.88
N LYS A 159 10.01 21.57 16.82
CA LYS A 159 10.90 22.40 17.65
C LYS A 159 12.41 22.22 17.52
N PHE A 160 12.93 21.39 16.62
CA PHE A 160 14.39 21.35 16.40
C PHE A 160 14.80 22.15 15.17
N ASN A 161 15.12 23.43 15.44
CA ASN A 161 15.98 24.32 14.66
C ASN A 161 15.46 24.91 13.33
N GLN A 162 15.17 26.23 13.32
CA GLN A 162 14.71 27.00 12.15
C GLN A 162 15.81 27.29 11.09
N GLN A 163 16.95 26.59 11.12
CA GLN A 163 18.10 26.87 10.24
C GLN A 163 18.53 25.71 9.33
N ALA A 164 17.89 24.54 9.41
CA ALA A 164 18.13 23.44 8.46
C ALA A 164 17.16 23.56 7.27
N THR A 165 17.68 23.51 6.05
CA THR A 165 16.90 23.65 4.79
C THR A 165 16.05 22.41 4.47
N THR A 166 16.16 21.34 5.26
CA THR A 166 15.34 20.13 5.23
C THR A 166 14.67 19.94 6.60
N LEU A 167 13.56 20.64 6.85
CA LEU A 167 12.80 20.56 8.11
C LEU A 167 12.10 19.20 8.21
N THR A 168 12.81 18.14 8.58
CA THR A 168 12.18 16.95 9.14
C THR A 168 11.96 17.22 10.63
N PRO A 169 10.71 17.36 11.10
CA PRO A 169 10.44 17.53 12.52
C PRO A 169 10.96 16.30 13.26
N ALA A 170 11.60 16.48 14.42
CA ALA A 170 11.96 15.35 15.27
C ALA A 170 10.71 14.51 15.56
N ILE A 171 10.83 13.19 15.54
CA ILE A 171 9.70 12.29 15.81
C ILE A 171 9.74 11.88 17.26
N LEU A 172 8.69 12.19 18.01
CA LEU A 172 8.47 11.63 19.33
C LEU A 172 7.67 10.34 19.18
N TYR A 173 8.18 9.25 19.75
CA TYR A 173 7.49 7.97 19.81
C TYR A 173 7.34 7.48 21.24
N THR A 174 6.32 6.68 21.52
CA THR A 174 6.09 6.10 22.85
C THR A 174 6.26 4.59 22.84
N ILE A 175 6.25 3.97 24.03
CA ILE A 175 6.29 2.51 24.18
C ILE A 175 5.16 1.81 23.41
N ASP A 176 4.06 2.53 23.19
CA ASP A 176 2.87 2.04 22.56
C ASP A 176 3.04 1.74 21.06
N MET A 177 4.06 2.32 20.41
CA MET A 177 4.47 1.93 19.05
C MET A 177 4.84 0.44 19.00
N PHE A 178 5.61 -0.05 19.97
CA PHE A 178 6.03 -1.45 20.03
C PHE A 178 4.86 -2.37 20.36
N TYR A 179 3.97 -1.98 21.28
CA TYR A 179 2.75 -2.73 21.56
C TYR A 179 1.78 -2.77 20.38
N ALA A 180 1.67 -1.70 19.60
CA ALA A 180 0.88 -1.70 18.37
C ALA A 180 1.43 -2.70 17.35
N ALA A 181 2.75 -2.69 17.13
CA ALA A 181 3.42 -3.67 16.25
C ALA A 181 3.25 -5.11 16.76
N ALA A 182 3.41 -5.36 18.08
CA ALA A 182 3.21 -6.67 18.68
C ALA A 182 1.76 -7.16 18.55
N ASN A 183 0.79 -6.29 18.81
CA ASN A 183 -0.63 -6.61 18.68
C ASN A 183 -1.01 -6.89 17.22
N ILE A 184 -0.47 -6.15 16.25
CA ILE A 184 -0.62 -6.48 14.82
C ILE A 184 -0.10 -7.90 14.56
N SER A 185 1.08 -8.24 15.07
CA SER A 185 1.67 -9.58 14.93
C SER A 185 0.90 -10.70 15.63
N GLN A 186 -0.07 -10.38 16.49
CA GLN A 186 -1.02 -11.36 17.06
C GLN A 186 -2.19 -11.67 16.12
N PHE A 187 -2.53 -10.76 15.20
CA PHE A 187 -3.60 -10.93 14.23
C PHE A 187 -3.08 -11.45 12.89
N VAL A 188 -1.93 -10.95 12.44
CA VAL A 188 -1.34 -11.31 11.15
C VAL A 188 0.15 -11.55 11.30
N ASN A 189 0.73 -12.43 10.51
CA ASN A 189 2.13 -12.82 10.65
C ASN A 189 3.08 -11.75 10.07
N VAL A 190 3.39 -10.73 10.87
CA VAL A 190 4.33 -9.66 10.50
C VAL A 190 5.61 -9.76 11.31
N ASN A 191 6.74 -9.68 10.60
CA ASN A 191 8.07 -9.53 11.16
C ASN A 191 8.58 -8.10 10.91
N TRP A 192 9.18 -7.50 11.92
CA TRP A 192 9.48 -6.07 11.95
C TRP A 192 10.96 -5.79 11.81
N PHE A 193 11.28 -4.73 11.06
CA PHE A 193 12.56 -4.04 11.18
C PHE A 193 12.35 -2.67 11.80
N LEU A 194 13.26 -2.23 12.68
CA LEU A 194 13.15 -0.93 13.34
C LEU A 194 14.44 -0.11 13.12
N GLY A 195 14.29 1.19 12.83
CA GLY A 195 15.40 2.12 12.65
C GLY A 195 15.97 2.64 13.97
N ILE A 196 17.27 2.45 14.20
CA ILE A 196 17.96 3.11 15.31
C ILE A 196 18.23 4.56 14.92
N PRO A 197 17.89 5.56 15.76
CA PRO A 197 18.26 6.95 15.51
C PRO A 197 19.77 7.09 15.45
N PHE A 198 20.28 7.61 14.33
CA PHE A 198 21.71 7.64 14.03
C PHE A 198 22.21 9.07 13.74
N ASN A 199 21.44 10.11 14.08
CA ASN A 199 21.83 11.52 13.85
C ASN A 199 23.00 12.04 14.72
N THR A 200 23.42 11.30 15.75
CA THR A 200 24.61 11.59 16.57
C THR A 200 25.24 10.28 17.07
N THR A 201 26.37 10.35 17.77
CA THR A 201 26.96 9.19 18.49
C THR A 201 26.46 9.05 19.94
N ASP A 202 25.54 9.90 20.38
CA ASP A 202 24.81 9.74 21.64
C ASP A 202 23.65 8.75 21.41
N TRP A 203 23.99 7.46 21.33
CA TRP A 203 23.08 6.42 20.86
C TRP A 203 21.80 6.30 21.70
N ARG A 204 20.65 6.57 21.08
CA ARG A 204 19.31 6.36 21.65
C ARG A 204 18.85 4.93 21.36
N LEU A 205 19.10 4.02 22.31
CA LEU A 205 18.89 2.58 22.11
C LEU A 205 17.52 2.05 22.56
N ASP A 206 16.56 2.92 22.91
CA ASP A 206 15.22 2.51 23.34
C ASP A 206 14.51 1.61 22.31
N ILE A 207 14.72 1.87 21.01
CA ILE A 207 14.21 1.01 19.91
C ILE A 207 14.79 -0.40 19.97
N ALA A 208 16.08 -0.56 20.25
CA ALA A 208 16.70 -1.86 20.38
C ALA A 208 16.23 -2.59 21.65
N ILE A 209 16.16 -1.87 22.77
CA ILE A 209 15.77 -2.39 24.08
C ILE A 209 14.30 -2.85 24.06
N HIS A 210 13.37 -1.95 23.76
CA HIS A 210 11.95 -2.24 23.80
C HIS A 210 11.49 -3.06 22.60
N GLY A 211 12.11 -2.89 21.43
CA GLY A 211 11.87 -3.74 20.27
C GLY A 211 12.15 -5.21 20.60
N GLN A 212 13.31 -5.53 21.18
CA GLN A 212 13.62 -6.92 21.57
C GLN A 212 12.73 -7.42 22.70
N ALA A 213 12.47 -6.60 23.72
CA ALA A 213 11.66 -7.01 24.87
C ALA A 213 10.19 -7.28 24.52
N ILE A 214 9.60 -6.51 23.60
CA ILE A 214 8.15 -6.55 23.30
C ILE A 214 7.86 -7.40 22.06
N LEU A 215 8.64 -7.26 20.98
CA LEU A 215 8.39 -8.00 19.74
C LEU A 215 9.03 -9.40 19.76
N GLY A 216 10.09 -9.61 20.56
CA GLY A 216 10.79 -10.88 20.65
C GLY A 216 11.20 -11.39 19.26
N ASP A 217 10.76 -12.61 18.93
CA ASP A 217 11.05 -13.25 17.64
C ASP A 217 10.43 -12.54 16.43
N LYS A 218 9.45 -11.65 16.65
CA LYS A 218 8.88 -10.81 15.59
C LYS A 218 9.75 -9.61 15.24
N LEU A 219 10.79 -9.28 16.00
CA LEU A 219 11.79 -8.31 15.57
C LEU A 219 12.82 -9.04 14.70
N ALA A 220 12.77 -8.84 13.38
CA ALA A 220 13.73 -9.42 12.44
C ALA A 220 15.12 -8.77 12.60
N GLY A 221 15.19 -7.42 12.59
CA GLY A 221 16.45 -6.70 12.66
C GLY A 221 16.30 -5.21 12.99
N LEU A 222 17.44 -4.56 13.17
CA LEU A 222 17.60 -3.17 13.59
C LEU A 222 18.47 -2.43 12.58
N GLN A 223 17.94 -1.41 11.92
CA GLN A 223 18.73 -0.64 10.96
C GLN A 223 19.67 0.33 11.68
N ALA A 224 20.95 0.30 11.32
CA ALA A 224 21.97 1.20 11.82
C ALA A 224 22.18 2.38 10.84
N GLY A 225 21.26 3.34 10.88
CA GLY A 225 21.28 4.52 10.01
C GLY A 225 20.56 4.32 8.67
N ASN A 226 19.91 5.38 8.20
CA ASN A 226 19.19 5.50 6.94
C ASN A 226 19.95 6.48 6.04
N GLU A 227 20.38 6.02 4.88
CA GLU A 227 21.08 6.81 3.87
C GLU A 227 22.23 7.63 4.50
N PRO A 228 23.21 6.97 5.16
CA PRO A 228 24.35 7.67 5.76
C PRO A 228 25.14 8.48 4.72
N ASP A 229 24.93 8.20 3.44
CA ASP A 229 25.50 8.95 2.34
C ASP A 229 24.99 10.36 2.13
N PHE A 230 23.90 10.72 2.80
CA PHE A 230 23.40 12.09 2.84
C PHE A 230 23.67 12.82 4.16
N TYR A 231 24.45 12.24 5.09
CA TYR A 231 24.60 12.86 6.40
C TYR A 231 25.33 14.21 6.37
N SER A 232 26.23 14.42 5.41
CA SER A 232 26.87 15.72 5.20
C SER A 232 25.87 16.75 4.67
N GLU A 233 25.13 16.38 3.62
CA GLU A 233 24.21 17.23 2.87
C GLU A 233 22.99 17.62 3.69
N ASN A 234 22.47 16.69 4.49
CA ASN A 234 21.31 16.89 5.35
C ASN A 234 21.67 17.45 6.73
N GLY A 235 22.94 17.80 6.98
CA GLY A 235 23.39 18.41 8.23
C GLY A 235 23.31 17.49 9.46
N ARG A 236 23.26 16.16 9.25
CA ARG A 236 23.24 15.14 10.33
C ARG A 236 24.63 14.87 10.90
N ARG A 237 25.67 15.10 10.10
CA ARG A 237 27.07 15.00 10.51
C ARG A 237 27.84 16.21 9.99
N THR A 238 28.92 16.57 10.68
CA THR A 238 29.81 17.64 10.23
C THR A 238 30.53 17.20 8.96
N PRO A 239 30.42 17.92 7.83
CA PRO A 239 31.14 17.58 6.62
C PRO A 239 32.66 17.77 6.76
N PRO A 240 33.50 16.93 6.13
CA PRO A 240 33.10 15.76 5.34
C PRO A 240 32.72 14.57 6.24
N TYR A 241 31.68 13.83 5.85
CA TYR A 241 31.34 12.52 6.40
C TYR A 241 31.45 11.46 5.29
N GLN A 242 32.38 10.53 5.45
CA GLN A 242 32.83 9.57 4.43
C GLN A 242 32.52 8.12 4.85
N PRO A 243 32.64 7.13 3.94
CA PRO A 243 32.37 5.73 4.28
C PRO A 243 33.12 5.22 5.52
N GLN A 244 34.37 5.66 5.73
CA GLN A 244 35.15 5.27 6.91
C GLN A 244 34.60 5.87 8.20
N ASP A 245 34.02 7.07 8.16
CA ASP A 245 33.40 7.70 9.34
C ASP A 245 32.15 6.93 9.77
N TYR A 246 31.33 6.50 8.81
CA TYR A 246 30.20 5.61 9.08
C TYR A 246 30.65 4.26 9.67
N ASN A 247 31.72 3.66 9.14
CA ASN A 247 32.30 2.43 9.71
C ASN A 247 32.75 2.65 11.18
N ASN A 248 33.41 3.77 11.47
CA ASN A 248 33.82 4.12 12.84
C ASN A 248 32.62 4.33 13.77
N ASP A 249 31.59 5.05 13.32
CA ASP A 249 30.34 5.26 14.05
C ASP A 249 29.63 3.93 14.34
N LEU A 250 29.54 3.03 13.36
CA LEU A 250 28.94 1.71 13.55
C LEU A 250 29.73 0.86 14.55
N SER A 251 31.06 0.91 14.53
CA SER A 251 31.90 0.25 15.55
C SER A 251 31.58 0.77 16.95
N ASN A 252 31.40 2.08 17.10
CA ASN A 252 31.02 2.69 18.38
C ASN A 252 29.59 2.31 18.82
N LEU A 253 28.63 2.25 17.89
CA LEU A 253 27.28 1.74 18.16
C LEU A 253 27.32 0.29 18.64
N ILE A 254 28.08 -0.58 17.96
CA ILE A 254 28.23 -1.99 18.34
C ILE A 254 28.81 -2.14 19.74
N GLN A 255 29.87 -1.39 20.08
CA GLN A 255 30.42 -1.40 21.44
C GLN A 255 29.39 -1.00 22.51
N THR A 256 28.56 -0.01 22.20
CA THR A 256 27.49 0.45 23.10
C THR A 256 26.39 -0.59 23.25
N ILE A 257 26.01 -1.24 22.14
CA ILE A 257 25.05 -2.35 22.14
C ILE A 257 25.59 -3.51 22.96
N GLU A 258 26.84 -3.93 22.77
CA GLU A 258 27.48 -5.02 23.52
C GLU A 258 27.48 -4.76 25.02
N ALA A 259 27.87 -3.55 25.43
CA ALA A 259 27.90 -3.15 26.83
C ALA A 259 26.51 -3.06 27.49
N ASN A 260 25.42 -2.99 26.72
CA ASN A 260 24.07 -2.84 27.24
C ASN A 260 23.40 -4.21 27.53
N PRO A 261 23.16 -4.59 28.81
CA PRO A 261 22.56 -5.88 29.16
C PRO A 261 21.07 -5.99 28.81
N GLN A 262 20.40 -4.88 28.49
CA GLN A 262 18.98 -4.87 28.10
C GLN A 262 18.75 -5.23 26.62
N ILE A 263 19.84 -5.37 25.84
CA ILE A 263 19.80 -5.78 24.43
C ILE A 263 20.38 -7.20 24.36
N PRO A 264 19.59 -8.26 24.50
CA PRO A 264 20.12 -9.62 24.63
C PRO A 264 20.68 -10.19 23.31
N VAL A 265 20.09 -9.83 22.16
CA VAL A 265 20.52 -10.31 20.84
C VAL A 265 21.34 -9.23 20.14
N LYS A 266 22.62 -9.51 19.90
CA LYS A 266 23.60 -8.53 19.40
C LYS A 266 23.79 -8.55 17.88
N ASN A 267 23.35 -9.61 17.23
CA ASN A 267 23.56 -9.86 15.81
C ASN A 267 22.35 -9.50 14.93
N LYS A 268 21.64 -8.42 15.28
CA LYS A 268 20.41 -7.99 14.60
C LYS A 268 20.60 -6.75 13.71
N LEU A 269 21.81 -6.22 13.58
CA LEU A 269 22.02 -4.97 12.83
C LEU A 269 21.85 -5.15 11.32
N ILE A 270 21.36 -4.13 10.65
CA ILE A 270 21.20 -4.06 9.19
C ILE A 270 21.89 -2.78 8.72
N GLY A 271 22.73 -2.90 7.69
CA GLY A 271 23.45 -1.78 7.10
C GLY A 271 24.22 -2.18 5.84
N PRO A 272 24.78 -1.21 5.10
CA PRO A 272 24.86 0.21 5.45
C PRO A 272 23.63 1.03 5.07
N SER A 273 22.70 0.49 4.28
CA SER A 273 21.49 1.21 3.83
C SER A 273 21.78 2.57 3.16
N VAL A 274 22.83 2.63 2.34
CA VAL A 274 23.15 3.82 1.52
C VAL A 274 22.11 4.01 0.40
N ALA A 275 21.82 5.26 0.06
CA ALA A 275 20.96 5.64 -1.08
C ALA A 275 21.68 5.46 -2.43
N SER A 276 23.00 5.24 -2.41
CA SER A 276 23.87 5.09 -3.57
C SER A 276 23.97 6.34 -4.44
N ILE A 277 23.96 7.51 -3.81
CA ILE A 277 24.04 8.80 -4.51
C ILE A 277 25.39 9.48 -4.29
N THR A 278 25.79 9.71 -3.04
CA THR A 278 27.09 10.34 -2.73
C THR A 278 28.22 9.30 -2.65
N TRP A 279 27.90 8.11 -2.14
CA TRP A 279 28.74 6.91 -2.13
C TRP A 279 27.87 5.67 -2.29
N GLY A 280 28.43 4.64 -2.92
CA GLY A 280 27.76 3.36 -3.12
C GLY A 280 28.14 2.32 -2.07
N PRO A 281 27.48 1.14 -2.08
CA PRO A 281 27.81 0.05 -1.17
C PRO A 281 29.29 -0.38 -1.25
N ASP A 282 29.86 -0.39 -2.45
CA ASP A 282 31.26 -0.79 -2.68
C ASP A 282 32.25 0.13 -1.95
N ASP A 283 31.95 1.42 -1.84
CA ASP A 283 32.76 2.36 -1.04
C ASP A 283 32.76 1.97 0.44
N VAL A 284 31.63 1.46 0.95
CA VAL A 284 31.52 0.92 2.32
C VAL A 284 32.27 -0.39 2.46
N TRP A 285 32.09 -1.32 1.53
CA TRP A 285 32.72 -2.63 1.57
C TRP A 285 34.25 -2.51 1.61
N ASN A 286 34.80 -1.55 0.86
CA ASN A 286 36.24 -1.25 0.80
C ASN A 286 36.84 -0.75 2.12
N THR A 287 36.02 -0.32 3.09
CA THR A 287 36.49 0.03 4.45
C THR A 287 36.73 -1.20 5.33
N GLY A 288 36.46 -2.41 4.84
CA GLY A 288 36.51 -3.65 5.62
C GLY A 288 35.23 -3.92 6.41
N PHE A 289 34.13 -3.25 6.08
CA PHE A 289 32.85 -3.29 6.79
C PHE A 289 32.33 -4.73 7.01
N ILE A 290 32.27 -5.54 5.95
CA ILE A 290 31.67 -6.88 6.04
C ILE A 290 32.49 -7.77 6.97
N ASP A 291 33.81 -7.83 6.77
CA ASP A 291 34.68 -8.67 7.60
C ASP A 291 34.68 -8.25 9.06
N THR A 292 34.60 -6.94 9.32
CA THR A 292 34.59 -6.38 10.67
C THR A 292 33.26 -6.64 11.39
N PHE A 293 32.12 -6.56 10.69
CA PHE A 293 30.81 -6.48 11.35
C PHE A 293 29.88 -7.66 11.08
N LYS A 294 30.18 -8.60 10.17
CA LYS A 294 29.26 -9.69 9.80
C LYS A 294 28.67 -10.46 10.97
N ASP A 295 29.38 -10.62 12.08
CA ASP A 295 28.88 -11.34 13.25
C ASP A 295 27.82 -10.55 14.05
N HIS A 296 27.73 -9.24 13.84
CA HIS A 296 26.72 -8.35 14.42
C HIS A 296 25.57 -8.04 13.45
N LEU A 297 25.71 -8.42 12.17
CA LEU A 297 24.74 -8.11 11.12
C LEU A 297 23.73 -9.25 10.92
N PHE A 298 22.46 -8.92 10.85
CA PHE A 298 21.40 -9.79 10.32
C PHE A 298 21.48 -9.86 8.79
N ALA A 299 21.61 -8.71 8.14
CA ALA A 299 21.64 -8.58 6.69
C ALA A 299 22.51 -7.40 6.24
N LEU A 300 22.96 -7.47 5.00
CA LEU A 300 23.51 -6.33 4.26
C LEU A 300 22.38 -5.62 3.51
N SER A 301 22.44 -4.30 3.39
CA SER A 301 21.36 -3.52 2.80
C SER A 301 21.81 -2.36 1.93
N ALA A 302 20.96 -2.00 0.97
CA ALA A 302 21.02 -0.75 0.22
C ALA A 302 19.61 -0.15 0.07
N GLU A 303 19.55 1.12 -0.26
CA GLU A 303 18.33 1.86 -0.58
C GLU A 303 18.52 2.50 -1.97
N HIS A 304 17.52 2.44 -2.85
CA HIS A 304 17.64 3.02 -4.20
C HIS A 304 16.30 3.23 -4.88
N TYR A 305 16.09 4.42 -5.43
CA TYR A 305 15.01 4.74 -6.34
C TYR A 305 15.58 4.99 -7.75
N PRO A 306 14.94 4.53 -8.83
CA PRO A 306 15.48 4.72 -10.18
C PRO A 306 15.44 6.18 -10.65
N ASP A 307 14.61 7.01 -10.03
CA ASP A 307 14.48 8.43 -10.35
C ASP A 307 14.02 9.24 -9.11
N ASN A 308 13.93 10.56 -9.23
CA ASN A 308 13.53 11.48 -8.17
C ASN A 308 12.63 12.61 -8.69
N ASN A 309 11.58 12.92 -7.92
CA ASN A 309 10.69 14.06 -8.18
C ASN A 309 11.00 15.28 -7.29
N CYS A 310 12.24 15.38 -6.78
CA CYS A 310 12.59 16.33 -5.73
C CYS A 310 12.47 17.79 -6.18
N ALA A 311 12.84 18.11 -7.42
CA ALA A 311 12.74 19.47 -7.94
C ALA A 311 11.29 19.99 -7.99
N ALA A 312 10.32 19.12 -8.30
CA ALA A 312 8.90 19.49 -8.28
C ALA A 312 8.36 19.63 -6.85
N GLN A 313 8.83 18.77 -5.94
CA GLN A 313 8.33 18.70 -4.57
C GLN A 313 8.91 19.78 -3.65
N PHE A 314 10.21 20.06 -3.78
CA PHE A 314 10.96 20.90 -2.86
C PHE A 314 11.61 22.12 -3.52
N GLY A 315 11.52 22.24 -4.85
CA GLY A 315 12.29 23.22 -5.61
C GLY A 315 13.77 22.85 -5.72
N GLY A 316 14.53 23.66 -6.46
CA GLY A 316 15.94 23.39 -6.75
C GLY A 316 16.12 22.33 -7.84
N GLY A 317 16.90 22.65 -8.86
CA GLY A 317 17.11 21.77 -10.02
C GLY A 317 16.00 21.87 -11.08
N THR A 318 15.97 20.89 -11.99
CA THR A 318 15.06 20.87 -13.14
C THR A 318 13.86 19.96 -12.85
N VAL A 319 12.66 20.53 -12.90
CA VAL A 319 11.39 19.77 -12.82
C VAL A 319 11.31 18.82 -14.00
N ARG A 320 11.09 17.54 -13.73
CA ARG A 320 10.88 16.50 -14.74
C ARG A 320 9.39 16.36 -15.02
N ASN A 321 9.03 16.26 -16.30
CA ASN A 321 7.65 16.02 -16.72
C ASN A 321 7.32 14.51 -16.58
N PRO A 322 6.29 14.14 -15.80
CA PRO A 322 5.87 12.74 -15.66
C PRO A 322 5.61 12.03 -17.00
N GLN A 323 5.08 12.74 -17.99
CA GLN A 323 4.79 12.16 -19.31
C GLN A 323 6.05 11.71 -20.06
N ASP A 324 7.17 12.42 -19.87
CA ASP A 324 8.43 12.14 -20.57
C ASP A 324 9.20 10.99 -19.89
N VAL A 325 9.02 10.80 -18.58
CA VAL A 325 9.68 9.72 -17.84
C VAL A 325 8.88 8.42 -17.82
N PHE A 326 7.56 8.46 -18.07
CA PHE A 326 6.70 7.28 -18.02
C PHE A 326 7.18 6.09 -18.87
N PRO A 327 7.68 6.26 -20.11
CA PRO A 327 8.21 5.14 -20.91
C PRO A 327 9.38 4.39 -20.23
N ASN A 328 10.15 5.05 -19.36
CA ASN A 328 11.30 4.42 -18.66
C ASN A 328 10.88 3.35 -17.65
N TYR A 329 9.59 3.29 -17.29
CA TYR A 329 9.01 2.30 -16.39
C TYR A 329 8.35 1.14 -17.15
N LEU A 330 8.21 1.26 -18.47
CA LEU A 330 7.49 0.29 -19.32
C LEU A 330 8.46 -0.54 -20.15
N THR A 331 9.59 -0.94 -19.56
CA THR A 331 10.61 -1.77 -20.20
C THR A 331 11.34 -2.60 -19.15
N HIS A 332 11.69 -3.82 -19.52
CA HIS A 332 12.49 -4.73 -18.71
C HIS A 332 13.88 -4.19 -18.37
N LYS A 333 14.43 -3.32 -19.23
CA LYS A 333 15.69 -2.64 -18.93
C LYS A 333 15.63 -1.80 -17.65
N SER A 334 14.44 -1.35 -17.26
CA SER A 334 14.24 -0.57 -16.03
C SER A 334 14.69 -1.36 -14.80
N GLY A 335 14.17 -2.58 -14.63
CA GLY A 335 14.56 -3.47 -13.54
C GLY A 335 16.01 -3.94 -13.65
N GLN A 336 16.47 -4.30 -14.85
CA GLN A 336 17.84 -4.77 -15.09
C GLN A 336 18.87 -3.71 -14.71
N ASN A 337 18.70 -2.48 -15.18
CA ASN A 337 19.62 -1.37 -14.90
C ASN A 337 19.63 -0.99 -13.42
N LEU A 338 18.49 -1.11 -12.72
CA LEU A 338 18.41 -0.79 -11.30
C LEU A 338 19.09 -1.84 -10.41
N CYS A 339 19.09 -3.12 -10.82
CA CYS A 339 19.77 -4.20 -10.11
C CYS A 339 21.27 -4.27 -10.41
N ASN A 340 21.70 -3.89 -11.62
CA ASN A 340 23.06 -4.09 -12.12
C ASN A 340 24.18 -3.55 -11.19
N PRO A 341 24.05 -2.35 -10.57
CA PRO A 341 25.08 -1.84 -9.65
C PRO A 341 25.32 -2.72 -8.42
N TYR A 342 24.38 -3.61 -8.07
CA TYR A 342 24.43 -4.38 -6.83
C TYR A 342 24.85 -5.84 -7.00
N LEU A 343 25.18 -6.28 -8.23
CA LEU A 343 25.59 -7.67 -8.47
C LEU A 343 26.84 -8.07 -7.68
N HIS A 344 27.78 -7.14 -7.48
CA HIS A 344 28.93 -7.41 -6.62
C HIS A 344 28.51 -7.52 -5.14
N SER A 345 27.64 -6.63 -4.68
CA SER A 345 27.12 -6.64 -3.30
C SER A 345 26.36 -7.93 -2.96
N THR A 346 25.54 -8.46 -3.89
CA THR A 346 24.83 -9.73 -3.67
C THR A 346 25.77 -10.92 -3.65
N GLN A 347 26.89 -10.89 -4.38
CA GLN A 347 27.94 -11.91 -4.29
C GLN A 347 28.67 -11.85 -2.94
N LEU A 348 29.05 -10.65 -2.48
CA LEU A 348 29.71 -10.49 -1.17
C LEU A 348 28.80 -10.92 -0.02
N ALA A 349 27.50 -10.61 -0.09
CA ALA A 349 26.53 -11.05 0.91
C ALA A 349 26.45 -12.58 1.01
N GLN A 350 26.42 -13.28 -0.13
CA GLN A 350 26.44 -14.75 -0.16
C GLN A 350 27.74 -15.31 0.44
N GLN A 351 28.90 -14.74 0.10
CA GLN A 351 30.19 -15.16 0.68
C GLN A 351 30.23 -14.96 2.20
N ALA A 352 29.57 -13.91 2.71
CA ALA A 352 29.41 -13.64 4.13
C ALA A 352 28.28 -14.43 4.79
N SER A 353 27.55 -15.26 4.04
CA SER A 353 26.34 -15.96 4.50
C SER A 353 25.28 -15.01 5.09
N LYS A 354 25.07 -13.86 4.44
CA LYS A 354 24.09 -12.85 4.81
C LYS A 354 23.08 -12.61 3.70
N PRO A 355 21.81 -12.32 4.04
CA PRO A 355 20.87 -11.73 3.10
C PRO A 355 21.40 -10.39 2.57
N PHE A 356 21.09 -10.08 1.30
CA PHE A 356 21.20 -8.73 0.75
C PHE A 356 19.80 -8.18 0.49
N ILE A 357 19.45 -7.07 1.12
CA ILE A 357 18.09 -6.53 1.12
C ILE A 357 18.06 -5.16 0.46
N MET A 358 17.16 -4.96 -0.50
CA MET A 358 16.79 -3.62 -0.96
C MET A 358 15.84 -3.01 0.08
N PHE A 359 16.42 -2.37 1.09
CA PHE A 359 15.75 -2.04 2.34
C PHE A 359 14.80 -0.84 2.22
N GLU A 360 14.99 -0.04 1.18
CA GLU A 360 14.04 0.95 0.75
C GLU A 360 14.12 1.17 -0.76
N THR A 361 12.98 1.12 -1.43
CA THR A 361 12.85 1.48 -2.84
C THR A 361 11.41 1.86 -3.14
N ASN A 362 11.21 2.56 -4.26
CA ASN A 362 9.92 2.67 -4.95
C ASN A 362 10.15 3.28 -6.35
N SER A 363 9.07 3.66 -7.05
CA SER A 363 9.14 4.22 -8.40
C SER A 363 10.03 5.46 -8.52
N ALA A 364 9.93 6.43 -7.61
CA ALA A 364 10.85 7.58 -7.57
C ALA A 364 10.87 8.20 -6.16
N SER A 365 12.03 8.71 -5.76
CA SER A 365 12.18 9.40 -4.47
C SER A 365 11.42 10.74 -4.47
N CYS A 366 11.35 11.39 -3.31
CA CYS A 366 10.59 12.63 -3.12
C CYS A 366 9.10 12.51 -3.47
N GLY A 367 8.53 11.34 -3.18
CA GLY A 367 7.09 11.07 -3.24
C GLY A 367 6.59 10.46 -4.55
N GLY A 368 7.45 10.28 -5.55
CA GLY A 368 7.05 9.72 -6.84
C GLY A 368 6.50 10.76 -7.82
N PHE A 369 6.11 10.28 -9.00
CA PHE A 369 5.53 11.09 -10.08
C PHE A 369 4.04 10.79 -10.26
N ALA A 370 3.22 11.84 -10.36
CA ALA A 370 1.80 11.75 -10.67
C ALA A 370 1.54 11.03 -11.99
N GLY A 371 0.65 10.04 -12.00
CA GLY A 371 0.28 9.27 -13.20
C GLY A 371 1.32 8.24 -13.65
N VAL A 372 2.54 8.26 -13.09
CA VAL A 372 3.52 7.18 -13.24
C VAL A 372 3.44 6.23 -12.05
N SER A 373 3.62 6.76 -10.84
CA SER A 373 3.87 5.97 -9.62
C SER A 373 2.62 5.32 -9.03
N ASP A 374 1.44 5.81 -9.42
CA ASP A 374 0.12 5.36 -9.00
C ASP A 374 -0.65 4.67 -10.13
N SER A 375 0.06 4.29 -11.20
CA SER A 375 -0.50 3.65 -12.40
C SER A 375 -0.33 2.13 -12.40
N TYR A 376 -1.12 1.44 -13.22
CA TYR A 376 -0.98 0.01 -13.49
C TYR A 376 0.40 -0.34 -14.07
N GLY A 377 0.98 0.57 -14.87
CA GLY A 377 2.36 0.47 -15.35
C GLY A 377 3.37 0.40 -14.20
N ALA A 378 3.14 1.14 -13.11
CA ALA A 378 3.95 1.03 -11.90
C ALA A 378 3.83 -0.35 -11.25
N ALA A 379 2.65 -0.98 -11.29
CA ALA A 379 2.46 -2.32 -10.76
C ALA A 379 3.21 -3.37 -11.59
N LEU A 380 3.11 -3.30 -12.91
CA LEU A 380 3.90 -4.15 -13.82
C LEU A 380 5.40 -3.92 -13.62
N TRP A 381 5.85 -2.67 -13.54
CA TRP A 381 7.24 -2.30 -13.27
C TRP A 381 7.74 -2.88 -11.94
N ALA A 382 6.99 -2.69 -10.86
CA ALA A 382 7.39 -3.17 -9.54
C ALA A 382 7.48 -4.70 -9.52
N MET A 383 6.56 -5.42 -10.19
CA MET A 383 6.64 -6.88 -10.30
C MET A 383 7.87 -7.35 -11.05
N ASP A 384 8.15 -6.78 -12.22
CA ASP A 384 9.34 -7.11 -13.02
C ASP A 384 10.63 -6.78 -12.27
N TYR A 385 10.69 -5.61 -11.62
CA TYR A 385 11.81 -5.26 -10.75
C TYR A 385 11.99 -6.23 -9.58
N GLY A 386 10.89 -6.70 -8.97
CA GLY A 386 10.93 -7.72 -7.92
C GLY A 386 11.52 -9.05 -8.40
N PHE A 387 11.05 -9.56 -9.55
CA PHE A 387 11.64 -10.77 -10.15
C PHE A 387 13.10 -10.56 -10.55
N GLN A 388 13.45 -9.38 -11.06
CA GLN A 388 14.82 -9.08 -11.45
C GLN A 388 15.76 -8.96 -10.24
N MET A 389 15.32 -8.37 -9.13
CA MET A 389 16.06 -8.38 -7.88
C MET A 389 16.27 -9.80 -7.38
N ALA A 390 15.22 -10.62 -7.43
CA ALA A 390 15.30 -12.02 -7.02
C ALA A 390 16.28 -12.82 -7.89
N TYR A 391 16.23 -12.65 -9.21
CA TYR A 391 17.20 -13.22 -10.15
C TYR A 391 18.64 -12.73 -9.89
N SER A 392 18.78 -11.47 -9.48
CA SER A 392 20.05 -10.83 -9.11
C SER A 392 20.54 -11.17 -7.70
N ASN A 393 19.91 -12.14 -7.02
CA ASN A 393 20.26 -12.65 -5.68
C ASN A 393 20.04 -11.67 -4.51
N PHE A 394 19.12 -10.72 -4.65
CA PHE A 394 18.54 -10.05 -3.48
C PHE A 394 17.66 -11.04 -2.73
N SER A 395 17.65 -10.98 -1.39
CA SER A 395 16.82 -11.87 -0.58
C SER A 395 15.38 -11.37 -0.41
N ASN A 396 15.20 -10.04 -0.38
CA ASN A 396 13.90 -9.36 -0.41
C ASN A 396 14.10 -7.85 -0.65
N ALA A 397 12.99 -7.12 -0.76
CA ALA A 397 12.93 -5.68 -0.96
C ALA A 397 11.74 -5.06 -0.20
N LEU A 398 11.84 -3.79 0.18
CA LEU A 398 10.76 -3.09 0.89
C LEU A 398 10.30 -1.85 0.12
N LEU A 399 9.01 -1.79 -0.20
CA LEU A 399 8.41 -0.66 -0.91
C LEU A 399 8.00 0.44 0.06
N HIS A 400 8.47 1.66 -0.18
CA HIS A 400 8.34 2.76 0.78
C HIS A 400 6.93 3.38 0.82
N PHE A 401 6.52 3.86 2.01
CA PHE A 401 5.30 4.62 2.30
C PHE A 401 5.64 5.97 2.96
N GLY A 402 5.30 7.07 2.28
CA GLY A 402 5.50 8.43 2.77
C GLY A 402 4.21 9.14 3.24
N GLY A 403 3.08 8.43 3.25
CA GLY A 403 1.77 8.98 3.63
C GLY A 403 1.06 9.75 2.52
N GLN A 404 0.05 10.56 2.85
CA GLN A 404 -0.89 11.08 1.83
C GLN A 404 -0.27 12.06 0.80
N ASN A 405 0.97 12.53 1.03
CA ASN A 405 1.70 13.43 0.14
C ASN A 405 2.61 12.69 -0.87
N VAL A 406 2.49 11.37 -1.01
CA VAL A 406 3.24 10.59 -2.01
C VAL A 406 2.30 9.80 -2.93
N PHE A 407 2.74 9.61 -4.17
CA PHE A 407 2.00 8.90 -5.23
C PHE A 407 2.20 7.38 -5.18
N TYR A 408 3.37 6.91 -4.75
CA TYR A 408 3.76 5.50 -4.86
C TYR A 408 3.23 4.56 -3.76
N ASN A 409 2.37 5.06 -2.85
CA ASN A 409 1.89 4.26 -1.72
C ASN A 409 1.15 3.01 -2.22
N ALA A 410 1.44 1.86 -1.64
CA ALA A 410 0.66 0.64 -1.94
C ALA A 410 -0.79 0.77 -1.43
N PHE A 411 -1.03 1.58 -0.40
CA PHE A 411 -2.37 1.91 0.08
C PHE A 411 -2.31 3.18 0.93
N THR A 412 -3.44 3.89 1.02
CA THR A 412 -3.53 5.16 1.76
C THR A 412 -4.85 5.25 2.52
N PRO A 413 -4.82 5.58 3.84
CA PRO A 413 -6.02 5.90 4.62
C PRO A 413 -6.59 7.25 4.17
N PRO A 414 -7.93 7.43 4.20
CA PRO A 414 -8.56 8.69 3.82
C PRO A 414 -8.02 9.87 4.65
N PRO A 415 -8.11 11.12 4.16
CA PRO A 415 -7.80 12.30 4.95
C PRO A 415 -8.56 12.29 6.30
N THR A 416 -7.95 12.82 7.37
CA THR A 416 -8.54 12.75 8.72
C THR A 416 -9.97 13.30 8.76
N ASN A 417 -10.25 14.39 8.06
CA ASN A 417 -11.59 15.00 7.94
C ASN A 417 -12.59 14.19 7.10
N GLN A 418 -12.13 13.19 6.34
CA GLN A 418 -12.94 12.29 5.51
C GLN A 418 -13.03 10.86 6.06
N SER A 419 -12.19 10.53 7.06
CA SER A 419 -12.09 9.18 7.67
C SER A 419 -13.38 8.64 8.28
N THR A 420 -14.40 9.49 8.48
CA THR A 420 -15.70 9.10 9.02
C THR A 420 -16.74 8.74 7.95
N PHE A 421 -16.40 8.81 6.66
CA PHE A 421 -17.32 8.48 5.55
C PHE A 421 -16.63 7.93 4.29
N HIS A 422 -15.30 8.00 4.18
CA HIS A 422 -14.51 7.33 3.15
C HIS A 422 -13.77 6.11 3.72
N GLN A 423 -13.56 5.09 2.88
CA GLN A 423 -12.66 3.97 3.18
C GLN A 423 -11.25 4.28 2.64
N TRP A 424 -10.36 3.30 2.68
CA TRP A 424 -9.00 3.47 2.17
C TRP A 424 -8.99 3.44 0.63
N THR A 425 -7.83 3.75 0.07
CA THR A 425 -7.52 3.57 -1.35
C THR A 425 -6.33 2.63 -1.47
N ALA A 426 -6.41 1.62 -2.34
CA ALA A 426 -5.27 0.80 -2.72
C ALA A 426 -4.55 1.48 -3.89
N GLY A 427 -3.23 1.60 -3.79
CA GLY A 427 -2.38 1.99 -4.90
C GLY A 427 -2.09 0.79 -5.81
N ALA A 428 -1.83 1.05 -7.08
CA ALA A 428 -1.57 0.01 -8.07
C ALA A 428 -0.43 -0.94 -7.65
N ILE A 429 0.62 -0.40 -7.03
CA ILE A 429 1.79 -1.17 -6.60
C ILE A 429 1.45 -2.28 -5.58
N TYR A 430 0.38 -2.16 -4.79
CA TYR A 430 -0.03 -3.25 -3.88
C TYR A 430 -0.31 -4.57 -4.62
N TYR A 431 -0.88 -4.50 -5.83
CA TYR A 431 -1.13 -5.70 -6.62
C TYR A 431 0.17 -6.42 -6.97
N SER A 432 1.27 -5.71 -7.16
CA SER A 432 2.60 -6.28 -7.38
C SER A 432 3.05 -7.15 -6.21
N ILE A 433 2.82 -6.67 -4.99
CA ILE A 433 3.20 -7.34 -3.75
C ILE A 433 2.37 -8.61 -3.58
N LEU A 434 1.06 -8.51 -3.84
CA LEU A 434 0.14 -9.64 -3.80
C LEU A 434 0.52 -10.74 -4.80
N VAL A 435 0.81 -10.36 -6.04
CA VAL A 435 1.15 -11.29 -7.12
C VAL A 435 2.50 -11.95 -6.89
N LEU A 436 3.54 -11.18 -6.50
CA LEU A 436 4.86 -11.75 -6.20
C LEU A 436 4.81 -12.70 -5.00
N ALA A 437 4.03 -12.38 -3.97
CA ALA A 437 3.82 -13.30 -2.86
C ALA A 437 3.22 -14.64 -3.32
N GLU A 438 2.28 -14.63 -4.27
CA GLU A 438 1.69 -15.86 -4.84
C GLU A 438 2.66 -16.61 -5.77
N ALA A 439 3.43 -15.85 -6.56
CA ALA A 439 4.42 -16.37 -7.48
C ALA A 439 5.54 -17.12 -6.73
N PHE A 440 6.03 -16.58 -5.61
CA PHE A 440 7.02 -17.24 -4.77
C PHE A 440 6.38 -18.32 -3.90
N GLY A 441 5.19 -18.07 -3.36
CA GLY A 441 4.47 -19.01 -2.54
C GLY A 441 5.09 -19.27 -1.16
N GLN A 442 4.66 -20.35 -0.53
CA GLN A 442 5.07 -20.72 0.84
C GLN A 442 6.12 -21.85 0.89
N SER A 443 6.64 -22.30 -0.25
CA SER A 443 7.59 -23.42 -0.27
C SER A 443 8.93 -23.05 0.37
N ASN A 444 9.30 -21.75 0.39
CA ASN A 444 10.59 -21.25 0.83
C ASN A 444 11.78 -21.90 0.10
N THR A 445 11.56 -22.33 -1.14
CA THR A 445 12.58 -22.95 -2.00
C THR A 445 12.64 -22.33 -3.40
N SER A 446 11.92 -21.22 -3.60
CA SER A 446 11.72 -20.64 -4.91
C SER A 446 13.04 -20.15 -5.49
N GLN A 447 13.31 -20.45 -6.75
CA GLN A 447 14.45 -19.95 -7.50
C GLN A 447 13.95 -19.35 -8.82
N ILE A 448 14.50 -18.21 -9.19
CA ILE A 448 14.03 -17.40 -10.31
C ILE A 448 15.06 -17.46 -11.43
N MET A 449 14.57 -17.52 -12.66
CA MET A 449 15.35 -17.38 -13.88
C MET A 449 14.70 -16.32 -14.78
N ASP A 450 15.45 -15.29 -15.17
CA ASP A 450 15.05 -14.38 -16.25
C ASP A 450 15.25 -15.07 -17.61
N MET A 451 14.16 -15.25 -18.33
CA MET A 451 14.15 -15.90 -19.64
C MET A 451 14.23 -14.89 -20.79
N THR A 452 14.12 -13.60 -20.51
CA THR A 452 13.95 -12.54 -21.52
C THR A 452 15.12 -12.51 -22.50
N GLY A 453 16.36 -12.47 -22.01
CA GLY A 453 17.55 -12.51 -22.86
C GLY A 453 17.78 -13.85 -23.54
N ILE A 454 17.50 -14.95 -22.84
CA ILE A 454 17.74 -16.33 -23.34
C ILE A 454 16.80 -16.67 -24.49
N ALA A 455 15.52 -16.32 -24.35
CA ALA A 455 14.51 -16.51 -25.36
C ALA A 455 14.44 -15.37 -26.40
N GLN A 456 15.36 -14.38 -26.32
CA GLN A 456 15.43 -13.23 -27.22
C GLN A 456 14.08 -12.48 -27.31
N LEU A 457 13.41 -12.33 -26.17
CA LEU A 457 12.14 -11.63 -26.08
C LEU A 457 12.33 -10.13 -26.22
N SER A 458 11.25 -9.44 -26.55
CA SER A 458 11.19 -7.98 -26.52
C SER A 458 11.39 -7.46 -25.08
N GLU A 459 12.06 -6.33 -24.92
CA GLU A 459 12.16 -5.64 -23.62
C GLU A 459 10.79 -5.21 -23.07
N PHE A 460 9.76 -5.17 -23.91
CA PHE A 460 8.39 -4.85 -23.53
C PHE A 460 7.57 -6.06 -23.06
N THR A 461 8.12 -7.27 -23.16
CA THR A 461 7.40 -8.52 -22.85
C THR A 461 8.30 -9.50 -22.08
N PRO A 462 8.82 -9.14 -20.90
CA PRO A 462 9.72 -10.03 -20.15
C PRO A 462 9.01 -11.30 -19.68
N ALA A 463 9.82 -12.33 -19.43
CA ALA A 463 9.34 -13.61 -18.94
C ALA A 463 10.30 -14.21 -17.91
N TYR A 464 9.74 -14.83 -16.88
CA TYR A 464 10.50 -15.51 -15.83
C TYR A 464 10.01 -16.93 -15.62
N ALA A 465 10.95 -17.82 -15.29
CA ALA A 465 10.64 -19.17 -14.81
C ALA A 465 10.88 -19.26 -13.30
N ILE A 466 9.97 -19.92 -12.61
CA ILE A 466 9.98 -20.06 -11.16
C ILE A 466 10.05 -21.55 -10.83
N TYR A 467 11.14 -21.94 -10.17
CA TYR A 467 11.39 -23.31 -9.74
C TYR A 467 11.14 -23.41 -8.24
N GLU A 468 10.39 -24.42 -7.80
CA GLU A 468 10.17 -24.73 -6.39
C GLU A 468 10.51 -26.19 -6.15
N ASN A 469 11.17 -26.50 -5.03
CA ASN A 469 11.63 -27.86 -4.70
C ASN A 469 12.44 -28.52 -5.84
N GLY A 470 13.21 -27.72 -6.58
CA GLY A 470 14.01 -28.19 -7.72
C GLY A 470 13.23 -28.51 -9.00
N GLN A 471 11.94 -28.19 -9.06
CA GLN A 471 11.05 -28.46 -10.20
C GLN A 471 10.49 -27.15 -10.76
N LEU A 472 10.22 -27.09 -12.06
CA LEU A 472 9.47 -25.98 -12.65
C LEU A 472 8.06 -25.93 -12.04
N SER A 473 7.73 -24.84 -11.36
CA SER A 473 6.46 -24.66 -10.67
C SER A 473 5.54 -23.71 -11.44
N LYS A 474 6.09 -22.55 -11.83
CA LYS A 474 5.33 -21.47 -12.47
C LYS A 474 6.15 -20.76 -13.55
N ALA A 475 5.46 -20.04 -14.41
CA ALA A 475 6.06 -19.05 -15.31
C ALA A 475 5.31 -17.71 -15.17
N ALA A 476 6.05 -16.61 -15.20
CA ALA A 476 5.54 -15.25 -15.10
C ALA A 476 5.78 -14.54 -16.43
N LEU A 477 4.71 -14.09 -17.09
CA LEU A 477 4.76 -13.50 -18.42
C LEU A 477 4.19 -12.09 -18.39
N PHE A 478 4.91 -11.13 -18.95
CA PHE A 478 4.55 -9.72 -18.94
C PHE A 478 4.22 -9.21 -20.33
N ASN A 479 3.35 -8.19 -20.38
CA ASN A 479 3.12 -7.36 -21.55
C ASN A 479 2.97 -5.90 -21.11
N TYR A 480 4.04 -5.12 -21.29
CA TYR A 480 4.04 -3.67 -21.04
C TYR A 480 3.36 -2.87 -22.15
N VAL A 481 3.12 -3.48 -23.31
CA VAL A 481 2.58 -2.77 -24.46
C VAL A 481 1.13 -2.43 -24.19
N ASP A 482 0.78 -1.19 -24.47
CA ASP A 482 -0.59 -0.69 -24.38
C ASP A 482 -1.10 -0.34 -25.79
N ASP A 483 -2.21 -0.94 -26.19
CA ASP A 483 -2.84 -0.77 -27.50
C ASP A 483 -4.27 -0.24 -27.35
N VAL A 484 -4.50 0.76 -26.48
CA VAL A 484 -5.84 1.34 -26.16
C VAL A 484 -6.70 1.55 -27.42
N GLY A 485 -7.43 0.49 -27.76
CA GLY A 485 -8.20 0.32 -28.99
C GLY A 485 -9.14 -0.90 -28.93
N GLY A 486 -9.06 -1.72 -27.88
CA GLY A 486 -10.01 -2.79 -27.58
C GLY A 486 -9.39 -3.85 -26.69
N THR A 487 -10.20 -4.46 -25.82
CA THR A 487 -9.83 -5.56 -24.89
C THR A 487 -9.36 -6.86 -25.58
N THR A 488 -9.11 -6.80 -26.89
CA THR A 488 -8.38 -7.76 -27.73
C THR A 488 -7.65 -6.95 -28.81
N GLY A 489 -6.38 -6.62 -28.59
CA GLY A 489 -5.60 -5.69 -29.41
C GLY A 489 -4.61 -6.36 -30.35
N LYS A 490 -3.99 -5.60 -31.26
CA LYS A 490 -2.83 -6.03 -32.06
C LYS A 490 -1.55 -6.13 -31.22
N ALA A 491 -1.63 -6.07 -29.91
CA ALA A 491 -0.46 -6.25 -29.04
C ALA A 491 -0.65 -7.37 -28.01
N ASP A 492 -1.76 -8.12 -28.06
CA ASP A 492 -1.91 -9.35 -27.29
C ASP A 492 -0.87 -10.38 -27.73
N LEU A 493 -0.35 -11.14 -26.76
CA LEU A 493 0.64 -12.18 -27.01
C LEU A 493 0.02 -13.56 -26.92
N ASN A 494 0.53 -14.48 -27.72
CA ASN A 494 0.35 -15.92 -27.57
C ASN A 494 1.73 -16.55 -27.32
N VAL A 495 2.15 -16.56 -26.05
CA VAL A 495 3.47 -17.02 -25.65
C VAL A 495 3.50 -18.54 -25.65
N THR A 496 4.32 -19.14 -26.51
CA THR A 496 4.53 -20.59 -26.53
C THR A 496 5.57 -20.98 -25.49
N ILE A 497 5.17 -21.64 -24.42
CA ILE A 497 6.09 -22.27 -23.48
C ILE A 497 6.35 -23.71 -23.92
N ALA A 498 7.60 -24.06 -24.19
CA ALA A 498 8.00 -25.39 -24.59
C ALA A 498 8.83 -26.09 -23.51
N LEU A 499 8.58 -27.38 -23.31
CA LEU A 499 9.29 -28.25 -22.36
C LEU A 499 10.02 -29.34 -23.17
N PRO A 500 11.24 -29.05 -23.69
CA PRO A 500 11.88 -29.87 -24.72
C PRO A 500 12.17 -31.30 -24.29
N ASN A 501 12.33 -31.54 -22.98
CA ASN A 501 12.59 -32.87 -22.41
C ASN A 501 11.30 -33.62 -22.00
N GLY A 502 10.14 -33.17 -22.49
CA GLY A 502 8.83 -33.69 -22.10
C GLY A 502 8.37 -33.15 -20.74
N GLY A 503 7.28 -33.72 -20.22
CA GLY A 503 6.67 -33.28 -18.96
C GLY A 503 5.62 -32.19 -19.13
N THR A 504 5.18 -31.89 -20.35
CA THR A 504 4.06 -30.99 -20.61
C THR A 504 2.76 -31.58 -20.06
N PRO A 505 2.06 -30.87 -19.15
CA PRO A 505 0.77 -31.33 -18.65
C PRO A 505 -0.29 -31.29 -19.76
N GLN A 506 -1.45 -31.91 -19.54
CA GLN A 506 -2.57 -31.81 -20.49
C GLN A 506 -3.10 -30.37 -20.61
N SER A 507 -3.04 -29.63 -19.51
CA SER A 507 -3.32 -28.21 -19.48
C SER A 507 -2.57 -27.55 -18.34
N VAL A 508 -2.45 -26.23 -18.41
CA VAL A 508 -1.94 -25.38 -17.34
C VAL A 508 -3.06 -24.48 -16.81
N LYS A 509 -2.88 -23.97 -15.60
CA LYS A 509 -3.81 -22.99 -15.01
C LYS A 509 -3.19 -21.60 -15.05
N VAL A 510 -3.97 -20.58 -15.33
CA VAL A 510 -3.47 -19.20 -15.48
C VAL A 510 -4.31 -18.23 -14.68
N LYS A 511 -3.64 -17.34 -13.95
CA LYS A 511 -4.22 -16.15 -13.33
C LYS A 511 -3.66 -14.91 -14.00
N TYR A 512 -4.51 -13.92 -14.20
CA TYR A 512 -4.15 -12.67 -14.86
C TYR A 512 -4.17 -11.50 -13.90
N LEU A 513 -3.18 -10.63 -14.02
CA LEU A 513 -3.28 -9.25 -13.54
C LEU A 513 -3.66 -8.38 -14.74
N GLU A 514 -4.74 -7.62 -14.61
CA GLU A 514 -5.35 -6.91 -15.73
C GLU A 514 -5.79 -5.50 -15.33
N ALA A 515 -5.64 -4.57 -16.27
CA ALA A 515 -6.26 -3.25 -16.25
C ALA A 515 -6.48 -2.77 -17.69
N GLN A 516 -7.27 -1.72 -17.89
CA GLN A 516 -7.60 -1.22 -19.23
C GLN A 516 -6.39 -0.68 -20.01
N SER A 517 -5.40 -0.16 -19.30
CA SER A 517 -4.26 0.58 -19.83
C SER A 517 -3.15 0.62 -18.78
N VAL A 518 -1.89 0.77 -19.19
CA VAL A 518 -0.77 0.98 -18.27
C VAL A 518 -0.94 2.27 -17.47
N SER A 519 -1.71 3.23 -17.97
CA SER A 519 -2.04 4.47 -17.25
C SER A 519 -3.21 4.33 -16.27
N SER A 520 -3.83 3.15 -16.16
CA SER A 520 -4.99 2.94 -15.30
C SER A 520 -4.60 3.07 -13.83
N LYS A 521 -5.37 3.84 -13.06
CA LYS A 521 -5.19 3.97 -11.59
C LYS A 521 -6.10 3.04 -10.79
N PHE A 522 -7.17 2.58 -11.44
CA PHE A 522 -8.31 1.91 -10.84
C PHE A 522 -8.78 0.74 -11.72
N ASN A 523 -9.73 -0.04 -11.21
CA ASN A 523 -10.24 -1.25 -11.87
C ASN A 523 -9.13 -2.26 -12.22
N ILE A 524 -8.05 -2.28 -11.43
CA ILE A 524 -7.01 -3.31 -11.51
C ILE A 524 -7.58 -4.58 -10.87
N THR A 525 -7.40 -5.71 -11.55
CA THR A 525 -7.86 -7.00 -11.03
C THR A 525 -6.74 -8.03 -11.03
N TRP A 526 -6.66 -8.83 -9.96
CA TRP A 526 -5.87 -10.04 -9.88
C TRP A 526 -6.80 -11.24 -9.88
N ALA A 527 -6.66 -12.13 -10.86
CA ALA A 527 -7.53 -13.29 -11.04
C ALA A 527 -9.03 -12.92 -11.01
N GLY A 528 -9.40 -11.81 -11.66
CA GLY A 528 -10.79 -11.31 -11.69
C GLY A 528 -11.27 -10.59 -10.43
N GLN A 529 -10.42 -10.45 -9.39
CA GLN A 529 -10.77 -9.83 -8.12
C GLN A 529 -10.08 -8.48 -7.92
N THR A 530 -10.73 -7.55 -7.21
CA THR A 530 -10.22 -6.21 -6.93
C THR A 530 -10.40 -5.83 -5.46
N LEU A 531 -9.58 -4.90 -4.96
CA LEU A 531 -9.76 -4.30 -3.62
C LEU A 531 -10.83 -3.20 -3.62
N GLY A 532 -11.25 -2.74 -4.79
CA GLY A 532 -12.11 -1.58 -4.97
C GLY A 532 -11.35 -0.35 -5.46
N ASN A 533 -12.10 0.70 -5.78
CA ASN A 533 -11.54 1.95 -6.28
C ASN A 533 -11.20 2.90 -5.12
N ARG A 534 -10.83 4.14 -5.45
CA ARG A 534 -10.57 5.20 -4.47
C ARG A 534 -11.70 5.32 -3.44
N PHE A 535 -11.32 5.31 -2.16
CA PHE A 535 -12.20 5.36 -1.00
C PHE A 535 -13.18 4.18 -0.83
N GLU A 536 -12.89 3.03 -1.45
CA GLU A 536 -13.71 1.82 -1.37
C GLU A 536 -12.95 0.59 -0.83
N VAL A 537 -11.74 0.78 -0.29
CA VAL A 537 -10.88 -0.31 0.17
C VAL A 537 -11.03 -0.54 1.67
N ASP A 538 -11.50 -1.73 2.04
CA ASP A 538 -11.52 -2.29 3.40
C ASP A 538 -10.45 -3.37 3.60
N GLY A 539 -9.62 -3.60 2.58
CA GLY A 539 -8.53 -4.58 2.53
C GLY A 539 -8.92 -5.98 2.09
N ARG A 540 -10.18 -6.21 1.69
CA ARG A 540 -10.65 -7.53 1.22
C ARG A 540 -10.78 -7.54 -0.30
N LEU A 541 -10.34 -8.62 -0.94
CA LEU A 541 -10.59 -8.86 -2.36
C LEU A 541 -12.07 -9.13 -2.60
N LYS A 542 -12.60 -8.52 -3.66
CA LYS A 542 -14.00 -8.54 -4.08
C LYS A 542 -14.09 -9.06 -5.51
N GLY A 543 -15.18 -9.75 -5.83
CA GLY A 543 -15.39 -10.40 -7.12
C GLY A 543 -15.05 -11.88 -7.10
N ASP A 544 -15.38 -12.56 -8.18
CA ASP A 544 -15.19 -14.01 -8.32
C ASP A 544 -13.73 -14.33 -8.70
N LEU A 545 -13.16 -15.34 -8.06
CA LEU A 545 -11.86 -15.87 -8.44
C LEU A 545 -11.95 -16.50 -9.83
N LYS A 546 -11.13 -16.00 -10.76
CA LYS A 546 -11.01 -16.51 -12.13
C LYS A 546 -9.65 -17.19 -12.32
N VAL A 547 -9.70 -18.48 -12.60
CA VAL A 547 -8.56 -19.30 -12.99
C VAL A 547 -8.85 -19.90 -14.36
N ILE A 548 -8.03 -19.58 -15.34
CA ILE A 548 -8.22 -20.01 -16.73
C ILE A 548 -7.49 -21.34 -16.95
N ASP A 549 -8.18 -22.28 -17.59
CA ASP A 549 -7.61 -23.54 -18.04
C ASP A 549 -7.13 -23.38 -19.48
N VAL A 550 -5.83 -23.52 -19.72
CA VAL A 550 -5.22 -23.41 -21.05
C VAL A 550 -4.74 -24.79 -21.48
N PRO A 551 -5.37 -25.41 -22.50
CA PRO A 551 -4.93 -26.71 -22.99
C PRO A 551 -3.53 -26.61 -23.58
N CYS A 552 -2.71 -27.60 -23.28
CA CYS A 552 -1.40 -27.75 -23.89
C CYS A 552 -1.48 -28.70 -25.09
N ASP A 553 -0.41 -28.75 -25.86
CA ASP A 553 -0.15 -29.69 -26.93
C ASP A 553 0.98 -30.65 -26.50
N PRO A 554 0.63 -31.80 -25.88
CA PRO A 554 1.62 -32.79 -25.47
C PRO A 554 2.38 -33.42 -26.64
N ALA A 555 1.85 -33.39 -27.88
CA ALA A 555 2.56 -33.92 -29.03
C ALA A 555 3.75 -33.05 -29.42
N ASN A 556 3.63 -31.73 -29.19
CA ASN A 556 4.69 -30.76 -29.43
C ASN A 556 5.39 -30.28 -28.15
N ASN A 557 5.09 -30.90 -27.00
CA ASN A 557 5.56 -30.53 -25.67
C ASN A 557 5.45 -29.02 -25.38
N ALA A 558 4.31 -28.41 -25.72
CA ALA A 558 4.16 -26.96 -25.61
C ALA A 558 2.79 -26.54 -25.06
N CYS A 559 2.73 -25.38 -24.40
CA CYS A 559 1.49 -24.72 -24.01
C CYS A 559 1.52 -23.28 -24.56
N THR A 560 0.46 -22.84 -25.23
CA THR A 560 0.39 -21.48 -25.79
C THR A 560 -0.49 -20.63 -24.89
N ILE A 561 0.12 -19.64 -24.24
CA ILE A 561 -0.50 -18.82 -23.19
C ILE A 561 -0.88 -17.46 -23.75
N PRO A 562 -2.17 -17.10 -23.77
CA PRO A 562 -2.60 -15.74 -24.08
C PRO A 562 -2.15 -14.78 -22.98
N VAL A 563 -1.57 -13.63 -23.33
CA VAL A 563 -1.23 -12.54 -22.40
C VAL A 563 -1.80 -11.23 -22.95
N PRO A 564 -2.75 -10.59 -22.24
CA PRO A 564 -3.42 -9.39 -22.73
C PRO A 564 -2.48 -8.19 -22.81
N SER A 565 -2.82 -7.20 -23.65
CA SER A 565 -2.12 -5.92 -23.77
C SER A 565 -2.91 -4.77 -23.11
N PRO A 566 -2.35 -4.08 -22.11
CA PRO A 566 -1.24 -4.52 -21.25
C PRO A 566 -1.70 -5.60 -20.27
N GLY A 567 -0.77 -6.34 -19.68
CA GLY A 567 -1.16 -7.48 -18.85
C GLY A 567 -0.01 -8.25 -18.24
N PHE A 568 -0.38 -9.14 -17.33
CA PHE A 568 0.53 -10.13 -16.77
C PHE A 568 -0.20 -11.46 -16.57
N ALA A 569 0.49 -12.56 -16.82
CA ALA A 569 0.00 -13.92 -16.62
C ALA A 569 0.94 -14.72 -15.71
N LEU A 570 0.39 -15.28 -14.63
CA LEU A 570 1.06 -16.30 -13.83
C LEU A 570 0.51 -17.67 -14.21
N VAL A 571 1.38 -18.48 -14.81
CA VAL A 571 1.10 -19.82 -15.31
C VAL A 571 1.51 -20.83 -14.25
N PHE A 572 0.62 -21.74 -13.88
CA PHE A 572 0.84 -22.82 -12.93
C PHE A 572 0.89 -24.14 -13.69
N PHE A 573 2.00 -24.89 -13.54
CA PHE A 573 2.17 -26.19 -14.17
C PHE A 573 1.53 -27.33 -13.35
N ASP A 574 1.32 -27.12 -12.04
CA ASP A 574 0.56 -28.03 -11.19
C ASP A 574 -0.89 -27.56 -11.03
N SER A 575 -1.84 -28.35 -11.55
CA SER A 575 -3.27 -28.08 -11.43
C SER A 575 -3.82 -28.20 -10.00
N ASN A 576 -3.04 -28.75 -9.07
CA ASN A 576 -3.40 -28.88 -7.66
C ASN A 576 -2.74 -27.81 -6.77
N ASN A 577 -2.06 -26.83 -7.37
CA ASN A 577 -1.45 -25.76 -6.60
C ASN A 577 -2.50 -25.04 -5.74
N GLN A 578 -2.24 -24.94 -4.43
CA GLN A 578 -3.18 -24.40 -3.44
C GLN A 578 -3.70 -22.99 -3.77
N PHE A 579 -2.90 -22.19 -4.47
CA PHE A 579 -3.27 -20.82 -4.81
C PHE A 579 -4.36 -20.77 -5.89
N LEU A 580 -4.60 -21.84 -6.64
CA LEU A 580 -5.67 -21.91 -7.63
C LEU A 580 -7.08 -21.86 -7.00
N SER A 581 -7.19 -22.15 -5.70
CA SER A 581 -8.43 -21.95 -4.91
C SER A 581 -8.38 -20.73 -3.98
N LEU A 582 -7.23 -20.04 -3.90
CA LEU A 582 -7.08 -18.88 -3.03
C LEU A 582 -7.54 -17.62 -3.76
N GLY A 583 -8.78 -17.21 -3.46
CA GLY A 583 -9.30 -15.90 -3.84
C GLY A 583 -8.97 -14.86 -2.78
N GLN A 584 -9.78 -14.86 -1.72
CA GLN A 584 -9.65 -13.98 -0.56
C GLN A 584 -8.84 -14.64 0.56
N ALA A 585 -8.20 -13.83 1.42
CA ALA A 585 -7.58 -14.31 2.65
C ALA A 585 -8.53 -15.15 3.52
N THR A 586 -7.99 -16.21 4.12
CA THR A 586 -8.67 -17.13 5.04
C THR A 586 -9.15 -16.42 6.30
N GLU A 587 -8.36 -15.46 6.78
CA GLU A 587 -8.73 -14.58 7.89
C GLU A 587 -9.16 -13.20 7.37
N SER A 588 -10.18 -12.65 8.03
CA SER A 588 -10.57 -11.25 7.81
C SER A 588 -11.03 -10.63 9.11
N PHE A 589 -10.79 -9.33 9.21
CA PHE A 589 -11.01 -8.54 10.41
C PHE A 589 -12.12 -7.51 10.14
N SER A 590 -12.91 -7.21 11.16
CA SER A 590 -13.95 -6.19 11.15
C SER A 590 -13.64 -5.09 12.15
N THR A 591 -13.94 -3.84 11.83
CA THR A 591 -13.79 -2.73 12.77
C THR A 591 -15.04 -2.52 13.60
N SER A 592 -14.87 -2.17 14.88
CA SER A 592 -15.93 -1.66 15.76
C SER A 592 -16.05 -0.13 15.70
N ALA A 593 -15.12 0.55 15.02
CA ALA A 593 -15.15 1.99 14.80
C ALA A 593 -16.09 2.31 13.62
N TYR A 594 -17.33 2.68 13.95
CA TYR A 594 -18.29 3.10 12.94
C TYR A 594 -17.92 4.48 12.38
N THR A 595 -17.61 4.55 11.09
CA THR A 595 -17.85 5.74 10.26
C THR A 595 -19.30 6.17 10.46
N LYS A 596 -19.62 7.47 10.54
CA LYS A 596 -21.01 7.91 10.74
C LYS A 596 -21.89 7.31 9.63
N THR A 597 -22.64 6.25 9.93
CA THR A 597 -23.56 5.55 9.01
C THR A 597 -24.88 6.30 8.83
N GLN A 598 -24.99 7.52 9.36
CA GLN A 598 -26.22 8.30 9.24
C GLN A 598 -26.36 8.85 7.80
N ASN A 599 -27.12 8.08 7.01
CA ASN A 599 -27.82 8.46 5.77
C ASN A 599 -27.00 8.54 4.47
N THR A 600 -26.22 7.53 4.10
CA THR A 600 -25.79 7.35 2.70
C THR A 600 -26.53 6.17 2.08
N ALA A 601 -27.76 6.41 1.61
CA ALA A 601 -28.37 5.53 0.62
C ALA A 601 -27.68 5.79 -0.73
N ARG A 602 -26.96 4.80 -1.27
CA ARG A 602 -26.47 4.86 -2.65
C ARG A 602 -27.67 4.57 -3.58
N ILE A 603 -28.07 5.53 -4.40
CA ILE A 603 -29.08 5.36 -5.45
C ILE A 603 -28.33 5.39 -6.79
N ASP A 604 -28.63 4.43 -7.67
CA ASP A 604 -28.07 4.39 -9.01
C ASP A 604 -28.41 5.71 -9.75
N PRO A 605 -27.44 6.38 -10.41
CA PRO A 605 -27.69 7.60 -11.18
C PRO A 605 -28.82 7.44 -12.21
N THR A 606 -29.02 6.24 -12.76
CA THR A 606 -30.10 5.92 -13.71
C THR A 606 -31.47 5.79 -13.06
N ASP A 607 -31.53 5.43 -11.77
CA ASP A 607 -32.77 5.41 -10.98
C ASP A 607 -33.16 6.83 -10.53
N LEU A 608 -32.17 7.65 -10.19
CA LEU A 608 -32.39 9.07 -9.87
C LEU A 608 -32.87 9.87 -11.09
N ALA A 609 -32.36 9.55 -12.28
CA ALA A 609 -32.80 10.18 -13.53
C ALA A 609 -34.25 9.85 -13.91
N LYS A 610 -34.79 8.73 -13.41
CA LYS A 610 -36.20 8.32 -13.61
C LYS A 610 -37.12 8.78 -12.49
N SER A 611 -36.57 9.35 -11.42
CA SER A 611 -37.34 9.85 -10.28
C SER A 611 -38.03 11.16 -10.63
N ASN A 612 -39.36 11.14 -10.71
CA ASN A 612 -40.22 12.32 -10.92
C ASN A 612 -40.30 13.21 -9.66
N GLY A 613 -39.16 13.79 -9.25
CA GLY A 613 -39.07 14.68 -8.10
C GLY A 613 -40.00 15.89 -8.21
N SER A 614 -40.67 16.24 -7.10
CA SER A 614 -41.67 17.32 -7.01
C SER A 614 -41.12 18.68 -7.47
N THR A 615 -41.98 19.50 -8.07
CA THR A 615 -41.59 20.79 -8.65
C THR A 615 -41.21 21.81 -7.58
N GLY A 616 -40.41 22.82 -7.94
CA GLY A 616 -39.98 23.89 -7.01
C GLY A 616 -41.13 24.67 -6.34
N LYS A 617 -42.36 24.57 -6.86
CA LYS A 617 -43.58 25.13 -6.22
C LYS A 617 -44.01 24.36 -4.97
N ASP A 618 -43.65 23.09 -4.85
CA ASP A 618 -44.01 22.22 -3.72
C ASP A 618 -43.03 22.41 -2.54
N ARG A 619 -41.77 22.79 -2.83
CA ARG A 619 -40.72 23.06 -1.83
C ARG A 619 -40.94 24.35 -1.00
N ALA A 620 -41.65 25.34 -1.53
CA ALA A 620 -41.94 26.59 -0.82
C ALA A 620 -42.88 26.42 0.39
N LYS A 621 -43.58 25.27 0.48
CA LYS A 621 -44.52 24.95 1.57
C LYS A 621 -43.94 24.00 2.61
N MET A 622 -42.70 23.54 2.46
CA MET A 622 -42.04 22.59 3.38
C MET A 622 -40.90 23.29 4.11
N GLY A 623 -40.96 23.33 5.45
CA GLY A 623 -39.88 23.83 6.28
C GLY A 623 -38.61 22.99 6.14
N SER A 624 -37.45 23.62 6.30
CA SER A 624 -36.13 22.97 6.23
C SER A 624 -35.99 21.86 7.28
N THR A 625 -35.62 20.66 6.84
CA THR A 625 -35.39 19.48 7.70
C THR A 625 -33.89 19.21 7.96
N SER A 626 -32.99 20.09 7.53
CA SER A 626 -31.55 19.90 7.71
C SER A 626 -31.09 20.32 9.11
N LYS A 627 -30.21 19.51 9.71
CA LYS A 627 -29.66 19.76 11.05
C LYS A 627 -28.77 21.01 11.00
N GLY A 628 -29.20 22.09 11.68
CA GLY A 628 -28.46 23.37 11.75
C GLY A 628 -29.07 24.52 10.94
N SER A 629 -30.23 24.32 10.29
CA SER A 629 -30.98 25.38 9.64
C SER A 629 -31.65 26.33 10.65
N VAL A 630 -30.97 27.40 11.03
CA VAL A 630 -31.59 28.58 11.68
C VAL A 630 -32.15 29.52 10.61
N SER A 631 -33.35 29.26 10.11
CA SER A 631 -34.11 30.26 9.36
C SER A 631 -35.10 30.94 10.29
N GLY A 632 -34.80 32.19 10.66
CA GLY A 632 -35.65 33.03 11.48
C GLY A 632 -36.97 33.38 10.79
N THR A 633 -37.99 32.57 10.99
CA THR A 633 -39.40 32.91 10.75
C THR A 633 -40.26 32.02 11.62
N GLY A 634 -40.98 32.60 12.58
CA GLY A 634 -41.99 31.84 13.34
C GLY A 634 -42.16 32.18 14.81
N ARG A 635 -42.10 33.46 15.16
CA ARG A 635 -42.68 34.04 16.39
C ARG A 635 -44.21 33.90 16.46
N VAL A 636 -44.79 32.78 15.96
CA VAL A 636 -46.24 32.55 15.83
C VAL A 636 -46.66 31.13 16.22
N ARG A 637 -45.77 30.32 16.83
CA ARG A 637 -46.15 29.02 17.45
C ARG A 637 -46.09 28.99 18.98
N GLY A 638 -45.79 30.13 19.61
CA GLY A 638 -45.89 30.30 21.07
C GLY A 638 -47.26 30.79 21.55
N GLU A 639 -48.07 31.43 20.69
CA GLU A 639 -49.32 32.07 21.12
C GLU A 639 -50.56 31.17 20.97
N VAL A 640 -50.50 30.11 20.16
CA VAL A 640 -51.64 29.17 19.99
C VAL A 640 -51.55 27.96 20.94
N LEU A 641 -50.35 27.58 21.41
CA LEU A 641 -50.22 26.61 22.52
C LEU A 641 -50.42 27.27 23.89
N GLY A 642 -50.08 28.56 24.03
CA GLY A 642 -50.36 29.32 25.26
C GLY A 642 -51.86 29.49 25.53
N ALA A 643 -52.67 29.77 24.50
CA ALA A 643 -54.11 29.98 24.66
C ALA A 643 -54.91 28.68 24.94
N VAL A 644 -54.47 27.53 24.41
CA VAL A 644 -55.13 26.23 24.65
C VAL A 644 -54.76 25.64 26.01
N VAL A 645 -53.56 25.91 26.52
CA VAL A 645 -53.13 25.48 27.86
C VAL A 645 -53.65 26.41 28.96
N PHE A 646 -53.80 27.72 28.72
CA PHE A 646 -54.43 28.64 29.69
C PHE A 646 -55.96 28.49 29.76
N GLY A 647 -56.62 28.16 28.63
CA GLY A 647 -58.06 27.89 28.59
C GLY A 647 -58.48 26.60 29.32
N ALA A 648 -57.64 25.56 29.28
CA ALA A 648 -57.88 24.31 30.00
C ALA A 648 -57.70 24.42 31.53
N ILE A 649 -56.84 25.35 32.00
CA ILE A 649 -56.62 25.59 33.42
C ILE A 649 -57.74 26.46 34.04
N PHE A 650 -58.30 27.43 33.30
CA PHE A 650 -59.43 28.23 33.79
C PHE A 650 -60.77 27.47 33.79
N ALA A 651 -61.01 26.57 32.82
CA ALA A 651 -62.20 25.71 32.82
C ALA A 651 -62.14 24.64 33.92
N GLY A 652 -60.94 24.18 34.32
CA GLY A 652 -60.73 23.26 35.44
C GLY A 652 -60.97 23.90 36.82
N ILE A 653 -60.63 25.19 36.99
CA ILE A 653 -60.82 25.91 38.27
C ILE A 653 -62.29 26.35 38.46
N LEU A 654 -63.03 26.64 37.38
CA LEU A 654 -64.46 26.97 37.47
C LEU A 654 -65.37 25.74 37.68
N MET A 655 -64.95 24.54 37.28
CA MET A 655 -65.70 23.30 37.57
C MET A 655 -65.44 22.72 38.97
N VAL A 656 -64.42 23.19 39.69
CA VAL A 656 -64.19 22.87 41.11
C VAL A 656 -64.85 23.89 42.07
N ALA A 657 -65.27 25.06 41.57
CA ALA A 657 -65.98 26.09 42.35
C ALA A 657 -67.51 26.11 42.17
N GLY A 658 -68.08 25.31 41.27
CA GLY A 658 -69.52 25.24 40.98
C GLY A 658 -70.28 24.05 41.57
N SER A 659 -69.64 23.28 42.47
CA SER A 659 -70.31 22.29 43.32
C SER A 659 -70.50 22.83 44.74
N ARG A 660 -71.21 23.97 44.81
CA ARG A 660 -72.39 24.16 45.65
C ARG A 660 -73.41 24.99 44.88
#